data_AF-A0A814T0Z4-F1
#
_entry.id   AF-A0A814T0Z4-F1
#
_cell.length_a   1.000
_cell.length_b   1.000
_cell.length_c   1.000
_cell.angle_alpha   90.00
_cell.angle_beta   90.00
_cell.angle_gamma   90.00
#
_symmetry.space_group_name_H-M   'P 1'
#
loop_
_entity.id
_entity.type
_entity.pdbx_description
1 polymer ?
#
loop_
_entity_poly.entity_id
_entity_poly.type
_entity_poly.pdbx_seq_one_letter_code
_entity_poly.pdbx_strand_id
1 'polypeptide(L)'
;MNNSYIRLYITFIFLSVYFVINTQSDSLSTLESTIIAHGGQVLRITDPQYKAAATLHNRAIQIWPDLILRPATYDDVSLALSTLSSLQIPIRIMGGRHSYGGYCSHQGIVLDSALLKGLKIDLATETVIMQAGVIWDDVYRALNGSEYVVLGGLCPTVGVVGFALGGGYNAMYSRSFGLASDNVLNFTVVLYNGSVVTASSKTNSDLYWALRGGGGGNFGYVVEMTQKIHRINETKLPNGQFSFLNITWVKADTRTALTNWLTFLKEVGDTDTRISFNVIVIVNGGSDVLMMYCSFNGPHVEIDSVFGLWLSQNPKPTFFNVFNYTQSDISRELGIPFPVVNREHVLSAMAINITDAMLDVILEFQPNSTAEIGSWTELIYLNNANKDKDTAYAFPDISFDIAPGVSWKNPDTDPYAIEMSEKFLQKLIDAAAPTKSIVGAYLNYIDPYLPNWQTMYYRNHWDRLREIQTKWDPTWYFRFPQGIPPYKQQSNAYKLTNKNMVTIGSLIMFCETRLLMIAEVYSEESEPFPGLFIFMDPDKDIEEITMIMNDQVAAWNRGDIDEFMNVYWKSDSLAFINKNGIKYGWKTVLDDYKQRYPNKDMMGKLISGILKIELQSPVSAFLVGKWDLKRKENNDVGGYFTLLWKKIDGKWLITTDHTS
;
A
#
# COMPACT_ATOMS: atom_id res chain seq x y z
N MET A 1 41.80 32.87 -18.23
CA MET A 1 40.39 32.47 -18.45
C MET A 1 39.96 31.50 -17.36
N ASN A 2 39.03 31.80 -16.49
CA ASN A 2 39.14 32.80 -15.42
C ASN A 2 38.37 32.22 -14.21
N ASN A 3 39.04 32.00 -13.07
CA ASN A 3 38.44 31.51 -11.82
C ASN A 3 37.22 32.34 -11.38
N SER A 4 37.13 33.59 -11.84
CA SER A 4 36.04 34.52 -11.61
C SER A 4 34.70 34.08 -12.22
N TYR A 5 34.69 33.42 -13.39
CA TYR A 5 33.45 32.94 -14.02
C TYR A 5 32.89 31.71 -13.29
N ILE A 6 33.77 30.82 -12.83
CA ILE A 6 33.40 29.64 -12.03
C ILE A 6 32.81 30.11 -10.68
N ARG A 7 33.43 31.10 -10.03
CA ARG A 7 32.90 31.67 -8.78
C ARG A 7 31.56 32.38 -8.97
N LEU A 8 31.39 33.17 -10.04
CA LEU A 8 30.09 33.81 -10.35
C LEU A 8 28.99 32.77 -10.60
N TYR A 9 29.32 31.70 -11.32
CA TYR A 9 28.38 30.62 -11.65
C TYR A 9 27.99 29.83 -10.39
N ILE A 10 28.96 29.53 -9.53
CA ILE A 10 28.72 28.88 -8.23
C ILE A 10 27.84 29.78 -7.33
N THR A 11 28.15 31.07 -7.19
CA THR A 11 27.32 32.01 -6.41
C THR A 11 25.90 32.14 -6.97
N PHE A 12 25.74 32.16 -8.30
CA PHE A 12 24.43 32.18 -8.95
C PHE A 12 23.63 30.89 -8.66
N ILE A 13 24.27 29.72 -8.69
CA ILE A 13 23.66 28.44 -8.28
C ILE A 13 23.26 28.49 -6.81
N PHE A 14 24.12 28.96 -5.92
CA PHE A 14 23.79 29.08 -4.49
C PHE A 14 22.61 30.02 -4.23
N LEU A 15 22.57 31.18 -4.87
CA LEU A 15 21.46 32.14 -4.71
C LEU A 15 20.15 31.62 -5.30
N SER A 16 20.20 30.92 -6.43
CA SER A 16 19.00 30.32 -7.04
C SER A 16 18.49 29.14 -6.23
N VAL A 17 19.36 28.27 -5.71
CA VAL A 17 18.99 27.20 -4.76
C VAL A 17 18.43 27.79 -3.47
N TYR A 18 19.08 28.80 -2.89
CA TYR A 18 18.61 29.49 -1.68
C TYR A 18 17.22 30.12 -1.89
N PHE A 19 16.99 30.78 -3.03
CA PHE A 19 15.70 31.39 -3.35
C PHE A 19 14.59 30.34 -3.56
N VAL A 20 14.88 29.24 -4.25
CA VAL A 20 13.93 28.13 -4.43
C VAL A 20 13.58 27.47 -3.09
N ILE A 21 14.55 27.23 -2.23
CA ILE A 21 14.32 26.65 -0.90
C ILE A 21 13.46 27.58 -0.03
N ASN A 22 13.76 28.88 0.01
CA ASN A 22 12.97 29.83 0.81
C ASN A 22 11.54 29.98 0.27
N THR A 23 11.36 30.07 -1.06
CA THR A 23 10.01 30.17 -1.65
C THR A 23 9.17 28.91 -1.45
N GLN A 24 9.78 27.72 -1.48
CA GLN A 24 9.12 26.47 -1.11
C GLN A 24 8.72 26.46 0.37
N SER A 25 9.62 26.89 1.26
CA SER A 25 9.38 26.99 2.70
C SER A 25 8.25 27.97 3.04
N ASP A 26 8.20 29.12 2.38
CA ASP A 26 7.15 30.13 2.56
C ASP A 26 5.78 29.61 2.07
N SER A 27 5.76 28.90 0.94
CA SER A 27 4.53 28.31 0.39
C SER A 27 3.98 27.21 1.30
N LEU A 28 4.85 26.34 1.84
CA LEU A 28 4.46 25.26 2.74
C LEU A 28 3.97 25.79 4.09
N SER A 29 4.67 26.77 4.67
CA SER A 29 4.23 27.41 5.93
C SER A 29 2.91 28.15 5.79
N THR A 30 2.68 28.80 4.63
CA THR A 30 1.39 29.43 4.31
C THR A 30 0.27 28.40 4.18
N LEU A 31 0.53 27.27 3.48
CA LEU A 31 -0.41 26.15 3.38
C LEU A 31 -0.80 25.63 4.76
N GLU A 32 0.19 25.32 5.60
CA GLU A 32 -0.03 24.81 6.96
C GLU A 32 -0.86 25.77 7.81
N SER A 33 -0.51 27.07 7.80
CA SER A 33 -1.22 28.09 8.56
C SER A 33 -2.67 28.25 8.08
N THR A 34 -2.91 28.12 6.77
CA THR A 34 -4.25 28.22 6.18
C THR A 34 -5.11 27.02 6.57
N ILE A 35 -4.57 25.80 6.48
CA ILE A 35 -5.26 24.57 6.92
C ILE A 35 -5.68 24.71 8.39
N ILE A 36 -4.78 25.18 9.26
CA ILE A 36 -5.10 25.39 10.69
C ILE A 36 -6.20 26.45 10.85
N ALA A 37 -6.14 27.56 10.10
CA ALA A 37 -7.12 28.63 10.18
C ALA A 37 -8.54 28.18 9.79
N HIS A 38 -8.66 27.20 8.89
CA HIS A 38 -9.95 26.59 8.51
C HIS A 38 -10.40 25.46 9.45
N GLY A 39 -9.67 25.19 10.54
CA GLY A 39 -9.98 24.14 11.51
C GLY A 39 -9.40 22.76 11.17
N GLY A 40 -8.52 22.69 10.17
CA GLY A 40 -7.72 21.50 9.86
C GLY A 40 -6.59 21.27 10.86
N GLN A 41 -5.81 20.21 10.64
CA GLN A 41 -4.65 19.87 11.49
C GLN A 41 -3.39 19.67 10.66
N VAL A 42 -2.25 20.00 11.27
CA VAL A 42 -0.90 19.73 10.76
C VAL A 42 -0.17 18.96 11.85
N LEU A 43 0.21 17.72 11.59
CA LEU A 43 0.79 16.81 12.58
C LEU A 43 2.18 16.35 12.17
N ARG A 44 3.13 16.47 13.10
CA ARG A 44 4.53 16.03 13.01
C ARG A 44 4.82 15.02 14.11
N ILE A 45 5.96 14.31 14.00
CA ILE A 45 6.35 13.28 14.97
C ILE A 45 6.40 13.76 16.43
N THR A 46 6.61 15.06 16.66
CA THR A 46 6.63 15.70 17.97
C THR A 46 5.24 15.91 18.57
N ASP A 47 4.18 15.86 17.76
CA ASP A 47 2.81 16.12 18.22
C ASP A 47 2.21 14.89 18.91
N PRO A 48 1.54 15.03 20.07
CA PRO A 48 0.96 13.90 20.80
C PRO A 48 -0.03 13.06 19.98
N GLN A 49 -0.73 13.69 19.02
CA GLN A 49 -1.74 13.04 18.18
C GLN A 49 -1.13 12.31 16.97
N TYR A 50 0.12 12.58 16.61
CA TYR A 50 0.73 12.07 15.38
C TYR A 50 0.79 10.54 15.38
N LYS A 51 1.20 9.91 16.48
CA LYS A 51 1.37 8.45 16.53
C LYS A 51 0.06 7.72 16.23
N ALA A 52 -1.06 8.24 16.74
CA ALA A 52 -2.39 7.69 16.47
C ALA A 52 -2.85 7.99 15.02
N ALA A 53 -2.49 9.16 14.47
CA ALA A 53 -2.83 9.55 13.11
C ALA A 53 -2.08 8.74 12.03
N ALA A 54 -0.79 8.49 12.24
CA ALA A 54 0.11 7.78 11.33
C ALA A 54 -0.02 6.25 11.40
N THR A 55 -0.62 5.75 12.48
CA THR A 55 -0.85 4.34 12.77
C THR A 55 -1.70 3.68 11.68
N LEU A 56 -1.16 2.70 10.98
CA LEU A 56 -1.92 1.95 9.96
C LEU A 56 -2.72 0.81 10.59
N HIS A 57 -3.73 0.31 9.86
CA HIS A 57 -4.45 -0.90 10.29
C HIS A 57 -3.49 -2.09 10.37
N ASN A 58 -2.78 -2.38 9.28
CA ASN A 58 -1.77 -3.41 9.24
C ASN A 58 -0.38 -2.87 9.67
N ARG A 59 0.11 -3.34 10.83
CA ARG A 59 1.41 -3.02 11.43
C ARG A 59 2.57 -3.82 10.88
N ALA A 60 2.31 -4.82 10.02
CA ALA A 60 3.36 -5.45 9.23
C ALA A 60 4.00 -4.46 8.25
N ILE A 61 3.23 -3.47 7.78
CA ILE A 61 3.68 -2.51 6.78
C ILE A 61 3.51 -1.08 7.32
N GLN A 62 3.92 -0.85 8.58
CA GLN A 62 3.84 0.49 9.20
C GLN A 62 4.85 1.45 8.57
N ILE A 63 4.35 2.52 7.95
CA ILE A 63 5.17 3.60 7.36
C ILE A 63 4.84 4.91 8.09
N TRP A 64 5.87 5.64 8.52
CA TRP A 64 5.76 6.89 9.30
C TRP A 64 5.94 8.11 8.38
N PRO A 65 4.89 8.94 8.16
CA PRO A 65 4.98 10.16 7.35
C PRO A 65 5.82 11.25 8.02
N ASP A 66 6.48 12.11 7.24
CA ASP A 66 7.17 13.27 7.79
C ASP A 66 6.18 14.34 8.27
N LEU A 67 5.04 14.45 7.58
CA LEU A 67 3.97 15.41 7.87
C LEU A 67 2.61 14.82 7.52
N ILE A 68 1.62 15.02 8.39
CA ILE A 68 0.22 14.70 8.10
C ILE A 68 -0.56 16.01 8.06
N LEU A 69 -1.17 16.31 6.92
CA LEU A 69 -2.13 17.39 6.76
C LEU A 69 -3.53 16.77 6.82
N ARG A 70 -4.40 17.30 7.69
CA ARG A 70 -5.82 16.95 7.77
C ARG A 70 -6.66 18.16 7.34
N PRO A 71 -7.03 18.23 6.06
CA PRO A 71 -7.99 19.21 5.54
C PRO A 71 -9.32 19.11 6.30
N ALA A 72 -9.91 20.25 6.67
CA ALA A 72 -11.26 20.31 7.24
C ALA A 72 -12.33 20.58 6.16
N THR A 73 -11.92 21.12 5.01
CA THR A 73 -12.81 21.53 3.92
C THR A 73 -12.32 21.04 2.57
N TYR A 74 -13.17 21.12 1.53
CA TYR A 74 -12.75 20.81 0.15
C TYR A 74 -11.77 21.85 -0.39
N ASP A 75 -11.88 23.10 0.07
CA ASP A 75 -10.96 24.19 -0.29
C ASP A 75 -9.56 23.94 0.26
N ASP A 76 -9.44 23.38 1.48
CA ASP A 76 -8.15 22.95 2.03
C ASP A 76 -7.50 21.86 1.16
N VAL A 77 -8.29 20.90 0.67
CA VAL A 77 -7.79 19.83 -0.22
C VAL A 77 -7.32 20.42 -1.55
N SER A 78 -8.09 21.34 -2.13
CA SER A 78 -7.76 22.05 -3.36
C SER A 78 -6.46 22.86 -3.20
N LEU A 79 -6.35 23.61 -2.11
CA LEU A 79 -5.17 24.40 -1.78
C LEU A 79 -3.95 23.52 -1.56
N ALA A 80 -4.09 22.41 -0.81
CA ALA A 80 -3.00 21.47 -0.57
C ALA A 80 -2.50 20.85 -1.87
N LEU A 81 -3.40 20.34 -2.73
CA LEU A 81 -2.99 19.69 -3.98
C LEU A 81 -2.36 20.68 -4.97
N SER A 82 -2.98 21.84 -5.19
CA SER A 82 -2.41 22.87 -6.08
C SER A 82 -1.04 23.34 -5.61
N THR A 83 -0.87 23.57 -4.30
CA THR A 83 0.41 23.99 -3.71
C THR A 83 1.45 22.88 -3.84
N LEU A 84 1.19 21.70 -3.27
CA LEU A 84 2.16 20.61 -3.20
C LEU A 84 2.53 20.06 -4.59
N SER A 85 1.58 20.02 -5.53
CA SER A 85 1.85 19.61 -6.90
C SER A 85 2.71 20.62 -7.64
N SER A 86 2.48 21.93 -7.44
CA SER A 86 3.33 22.98 -8.02
C SER A 86 4.77 22.89 -7.49
N LEU A 87 4.95 22.52 -6.21
CA LEU A 87 6.24 22.30 -5.58
C LEU A 87 6.83 20.91 -5.88
N GLN A 88 6.11 20.06 -6.62
CA GLN A 88 6.48 18.68 -6.93
C GLN A 88 6.69 17.79 -5.68
N ILE A 89 6.09 18.16 -4.54
CA ILE A 89 6.20 17.38 -3.30
C ILE A 89 5.30 16.14 -3.44
N PRO A 90 5.84 14.91 -3.29
CA PRO A 90 5.06 13.69 -3.37
C PRO A 90 4.09 13.58 -2.19
N ILE A 91 2.89 13.05 -2.45
CA ILE A 91 1.85 12.86 -1.44
C ILE A 91 1.27 11.44 -1.44
N ARG A 92 0.62 11.10 -0.33
CA ARG A 92 -0.32 9.97 -0.23
C ARG A 92 -1.64 10.47 0.30
N ILE A 93 -2.72 9.84 -0.16
CA ILE A 93 -4.07 10.09 0.36
C ILE A 93 -4.40 9.01 1.39
N MET A 94 -4.85 9.43 2.56
CA MET A 94 -5.23 8.54 3.65
C MET A 94 -6.72 8.70 3.97
N GLY A 95 -7.44 7.57 3.91
CA GLY A 95 -8.82 7.43 4.38
C GLY A 95 -8.85 6.61 5.68
N GLY A 96 -9.51 5.45 5.63
CA GLY A 96 -9.65 4.55 6.79
C GLY A 96 -8.39 3.78 7.22
N ARG A 97 -7.26 3.91 6.52
CA ARG A 97 -5.96 3.26 6.86
C ARG A 97 -5.91 1.73 6.70
N HIS A 98 -6.82 1.18 5.89
CA HIS A 98 -7.02 -0.26 5.63
C HIS A 98 -6.32 -0.77 4.36
N SER A 99 -5.33 -0.06 3.83
CA SER A 99 -4.53 -0.60 2.72
C SER A 99 -3.62 -1.71 3.26
N TYR A 100 -3.85 -2.97 2.88
CA TYR A 100 -3.01 -4.09 3.28
C TYR A 100 -1.55 -3.88 2.88
N GLY A 101 -1.30 -3.33 1.68
CA GLY A 101 0.03 -2.93 1.21
C GLY A 101 0.58 -1.60 1.78
N GLY A 102 -0.12 -0.94 2.70
CA GLY A 102 0.32 0.31 3.31
C GLY A 102 0.32 1.55 2.39
N TYR A 103 -0.28 1.47 1.20
CA TYR A 103 -0.21 2.51 0.15
C TYR A 103 -0.99 3.79 0.44
N CYS A 104 -1.66 3.88 1.59
CA CYS A 104 -2.21 5.14 2.08
C CYS A 104 -1.18 6.00 2.83
N SER A 105 0.07 5.52 2.99
CA SER A 105 1.16 6.21 3.67
C SER A 105 2.48 6.13 2.88
N HIS A 106 3.41 7.03 3.20
CA HIS A 106 4.79 7.05 2.70
C HIS A 106 5.65 7.96 3.60
N GLN A 107 6.97 7.90 3.44
CA GLN A 107 7.88 8.86 4.06
C GLN A 107 7.84 10.19 3.28
N GLY A 108 6.91 11.06 3.69
CA GLY A 108 6.69 12.38 3.10
C GLY A 108 5.40 12.99 3.65
N ILE A 109 4.68 13.76 2.82
CA ILE A 109 3.41 14.37 3.21
C ILE A 109 2.24 13.41 2.96
N VAL A 110 1.41 13.16 3.98
CA VAL A 110 0.12 12.48 3.87
C VAL A 110 -1.01 13.49 3.97
N LEU A 111 -1.96 13.42 3.03
CA LEU A 111 -3.24 14.12 3.11
C LEU A 111 -4.29 13.17 3.70
N ASP A 112 -4.68 13.41 4.95
CA ASP A 112 -5.54 12.56 5.75
C ASP A 112 -6.97 13.11 5.83
N SER A 113 -7.92 12.30 5.38
CA SER A 113 -9.34 12.67 5.25
C SER A 113 -10.08 12.70 6.59
N ALA A 114 -9.42 12.40 7.72
CA ALA A 114 -10.07 12.15 9.01
C ALA A 114 -11.06 13.24 9.49
N LEU A 115 -10.92 14.49 9.05
CA LEU A 115 -11.82 15.60 9.42
C LEU A 115 -12.97 15.82 8.41
N LEU A 116 -12.91 15.23 7.21
CA LEU A 116 -14.00 15.26 6.23
C LEU A 116 -15.08 14.23 6.62
N LYS A 117 -15.89 14.58 7.63
CA LYS A 117 -16.84 13.68 8.33
C LYS A 117 -18.32 13.89 8.00
N GLY A 118 -18.63 14.73 7.00
CA GLY A 118 -19.99 14.95 6.54
C GLY A 118 -20.69 13.65 6.12
N LEU A 119 -21.87 13.42 6.67
CA LEU A 119 -22.72 12.25 6.42
C LEU A 119 -24.18 12.73 6.37
N LYS A 120 -24.87 12.45 5.26
CA LYS A 120 -26.28 12.82 5.09
C LYS A 120 -27.06 11.68 4.45
N ILE A 121 -28.09 11.20 5.14
CA ILE A 121 -29.02 10.19 4.62
C ILE A 121 -30.28 10.91 4.13
N ASP A 122 -30.75 10.53 2.94
CA ASP A 122 -32.02 10.97 2.37
C ASP A 122 -32.85 9.75 1.99
N LEU A 123 -33.84 9.44 2.82
CA LEU A 123 -34.75 8.32 2.62
C LEU A 123 -35.75 8.56 1.48
N ALA A 124 -36.02 9.81 1.11
CA ALA A 124 -36.95 10.12 0.02
C ALA A 124 -36.32 9.83 -1.35
N THR A 125 -35.01 10.03 -1.47
CA THR A 125 -34.24 9.70 -2.68
C THR A 125 -33.50 8.36 -2.57
N GLU A 126 -33.58 7.70 -1.41
CA GLU A 126 -32.87 6.45 -1.10
C GLU A 126 -31.36 6.57 -1.36
N THR A 127 -30.77 7.65 -0.83
CA THR A 127 -29.34 7.92 -0.96
C THR A 127 -28.67 8.24 0.36
N VAL A 128 -27.35 8.04 0.38
CA VAL A 128 -26.47 8.52 1.44
C VAL A 128 -25.26 9.22 0.82
N ILE A 129 -25.00 10.44 1.29
CA ILE A 129 -23.83 11.25 0.93
C ILE A 129 -22.80 11.09 2.04
N MET A 130 -21.57 10.73 1.67
CA MET A 130 -20.49 10.47 2.61
C MET A 130 -19.22 11.17 2.17
N GLN A 131 -18.63 11.92 3.08
CA GLN A 131 -17.30 12.49 2.89
C GLN A 131 -16.20 11.45 3.11
N ALA A 132 -15.00 11.72 2.56
CA ALA A 132 -13.90 10.76 2.49
C ALA A 132 -13.34 10.28 3.85
N GLY A 133 -13.59 11.03 4.93
CA GLY A 133 -13.20 10.65 6.28
C GLY A 133 -14.17 9.70 6.97
N VAL A 134 -15.38 9.50 6.43
CA VAL A 134 -16.40 8.61 7.00
C VAL A 134 -15.91 7.15 6.96
N ILE A 135 -16.20 6.40 8.03
CA ILE A 135 -15.98 4.95 8.13
C ILE A 135 -17.32 4.21 8.16
N TRP A 136 -17.33 2.90 7.89
CA TRP A 136 -18.59 2.15 7.77
C TRP A 136 -19.44 2.15 9.05
N ASP A 137 -18.84 2.10 10.24
CA ASP A 137 -19.57 2.18 11.52
C ASP A 137 -20.33 3.51 11.70
N ASP A 138 -19.83 4.61 11.14
CA ASP A 138 -20.56 5.89 11.14
C ASP A 138 -21.88 5.75 10.36
N VAL A 139 -21.83 5.10 9.20
CA VAL A 139 -22.99 4.92 8.31
C VAL A 139 -23.97 3.89 8.89
N TYR A 140 -23.47 2.77 9.39
CA TYR A 140 -24.30 1.72 9.98
C TYR A 140 -25.04 2.19 11.22
N ARG A 141 -24.39 2.98 12.08
CA ARG A 141 -25.08 3.61 13.22
C ARG A 141 -26.15 4.59 12.78
N ALA A 142 -25.89 5.38 11.73
CA ALA A 142 -26.83 6.37 11.22
C ALA A 142 -28.07 5.72 10.56
N LEU A 143 -27.94 4.52 10.00
CA LEU A 143 -29.04 3.72 9.47
C LEU A 143 -29.66 2.75 10.48
N ASN A 144 -29.11 2.64 11.70
CA ASN A 144 -29.55 1.63 12.66
C ASN A 144 -31.04 1.79 13.02
N GLY A 145 -31.78 0.69 12.97
CA GLY A 145 -33.23 0.67 13.19
C GLY A 145 -34.07 1.12 11.99
N SER A 146 -33.47 1.57 10.89
CA SER A 146 -34.17 1.85 9.63
C SER A 146 -34.33 0.58 8.79
N GLU A 147 -35.30 0.56 7.86
CA GLU A 147 -35.49 -0.54 6.89
C GLU A 147 -34.52 -0.49 5.70
N TYR A 148 -33.42 0.25 5.82
CA TYR A 148 -32.48 0.50 4.74
C TYR A 148 -31.09 -0.05 5.05
N VAL A 149 -30.44 -0.61 4.03
CA VAL A 149 -29.03 -1.03 4.07
C VAL A 149 -28.20 -0.29 3.04
N VAL A 150 -26.91 -0.16 3.34
CA VAL A 150 -25.90 0.40 2.43
C VAL A 150 -24.89 -0.68 2.05
N LEU A 151 -24.33 -0.64 0.84
CA LEU A 151 -23.31 -1.60 0.41
C LEU A 151 -21.94 -1.13 0.90
N GLY A 152 -21.56 -1.58 2.11
CA GLY A 152 -20.25 -1.31 2.74
C GLY A 152 -19.48 -2.57 3.14
N GLY A 153 -18.33 -2.41 3.79
CA GLY A 153 -17.50 -3.53 4.27
C GLY A 153 -17.91 -4.04 5.66
N LEU A 154 -17.59 -5.29 5.98
CA LEU A 154 -17.90 -5.88 7.30
C LEU A 154 -17.11 -5.20 8.44
N CYS A 155 -15.83 -4.88 8.20
CA CYS A 155 -14.96 -4.25 9.18
C CYS A 155 -15.40 -2.79 9.45
N PRO A 156 -15.80 -2.45 10.70
CA PRO A 156 -16.44 -1.16 11.02
C PRO A 156 -15.54 0.07 10.78
N THR A 157 -14.22 -0.10 10.86
CA THR A 157 -13.24 1.00 10.77
C THR A 157 -12.74 1.25 9.35
N VAL A 158 -13.18 0.46 8.37
CA VAL A 158 -12.83 0.66 6.96
C VAL A 158 -13.41 1.98 6.46
N GLY A 159 -12.60 2.74 5.73
CA GLY A 159 -13.01 4.02 5.14
C GLY A 159 -13.86 3.82 3.90
N VAL A 160 -14.96 4.57 3.80
CA VAL A 160 -16.01 4.32 2.80
C VAL A 160 -15.52 4.51 1.36
N VAL A 161 -14.74 5.57 1.11
CA VAL A 161 -14.27 5.92 -0.25
C VAL A 161 -13.27 4.89 -0.76
N GLY A 162 -12.21 4.62 -0.01
CA GLY A 162 -11.16 3.67 -0.43
C GLY A 162 -11.73 2.29 -0.77
N PHE A 163 -12.70 1.83 0.03
CA PHE A 163 -13.42 0.58 -0.20
C PHE A 163 -14.20 0.58 -1.53
N ALA A 164 -15.01 1.61 -1.78
CA ALA A 164 -15.80 1.70 -3.01
C ALA A 164 -14.93 1.84 -4.26
N LEU A 165 -13.78 2.51 -4.16
CA LEU A 165 -12.88 2.73 -5.30
C LEU A 165 -12.28 1.43 -5.86
N GLY A 166 -12.08 0.41 -5.02
CA GLY A 166 -11.64 -0.93 -5.46
C GLY A 166 -12.78 -1.87 -5.85
N GLY A 167 -14.03 -1.37 -5.90
CA GLY A 167 -15.24 -2.15 -6.14
C GLY A 167 -16.09 -2.29 -4.87
N GLY A 168 -15.48 -2.79 -3.79
CA GLY A 168 -16.12 -2.95 -2.49
C GLY A 168 -17.25 -3.98 -2.48
N TYR A 169 -16.94 -5.29 -2.39
CA TYR A 169 -18.02 -6.26 -2.18
C TYR A 169 -18.46 -6.26 -0.71
N ASN A 170 -19.77 -6.32 -0.51
CA ASN A 170 -20.37 -6.62 0.76
C ASN A 170 -20.68 -8.13 0.77
N ALA A 171 -19.99 -8.89 1.61
CA ALA A 171 -20.13 -10.36 1.66
C ALA A 171 -21.57 -10.83 1.96
N MET A 172 -22.44 -9.95 2.47
CA MET A 172 -23.82 -10.26 2.83
C MET A 172 -24.84 -9.81 1.77
N TYR A 173 -24.64 -8.64 1.16
CA TYR A 173 -25.67 -7.97 0.37
C TYR A 173 -25.32 -7.77 -1.10
N SER A 174 -24.06 -7.99 -1.52
CA SER A 174 -23.70 -7.72 -2.91
C SER A 174 -24.39 -8.64 -3.91
N ARG A 175 -24.74 -9.87 -3.54
CA ARG A 175 -25.53 -10.74 -4.42
C ARG A 175 -26.93 -10.18 -4.71
N SER A 176 -27.56 -9.54 -3.72
CA SER A 176 -28.86 -8.90 -3.88
C SER A 176 -28.77 -7.57 -4.63
N PHE A 177 -27.82 -6.70 -4.26
CA PHE A 177 -27.87 -5.28 -4.66
C PHE A 177 -26.66 -4.76 -5.44
N GLY A 178 -25.65 -5.59 -5.68
CA GLY A 178 -24.43 -5.15 -6.36
C GLY A 178 -23.26 -4.84 -5.44
N LEU A 179 -22.12 -4.53 -6.04
CA LEU A 179 -20.96 -4.01 -5.32
C LEU A 179 -21.24 -2.61 -4.76
N ALA A 180 -20.41 -2.14 -3.84
CA ALA A 180 -20.49 -0.76 -3.36
C ALA A 180 -20.33 0.23 -4.52
N SER A 181 -19.37 -0.03 -5.42
CA SER A 181 -19.12 0.76 -6.62
C SER A 181 -20.31 0.83 -7.58
N ASP A 182 -21.08 -0.26 -7.70
CA ASP A 182 -22.27 -0.34 -8.57
C ASP A 182 -23.37 0.61 -8.09
N ASN A 183 -23.34 0.94 -6.80
CA ASN A 183 -24.33 1.74 -6.12
C ASN A 183 -23.91 3.20 -5.94
N VAL A 184 -22.68 3.58 -6.31
CA VAL A 184 -22.28 4.99 -6.29
C VAL A 184 -22.99 5.73 -7.43
N LEU A 185 -23.58 6.88 -7.15
CA LEU A 185 -24.23 7.74 -8.14
C LEU A 185 -23.28 8.80 -8.69
N ASN A 186 -22.42 9.33 -7.83
CA ASN A 186 -21.41 10.31 -8.20
C ASN A 186 -20.27 10.37 -7.17
N PHE A 187 -19.13 10.89 -7.63
CA PHE A 187 -18.00 11.28 -6.82
C PHE A 187 -17.70 12.76 -7.01
N THR A 188 -17.27 13.43 -5.93
CA THR A 188 -16.62 14.73 -5.99
C THR A 188 -15.12 14.53 -5.81
N VAL A 189 -14.32 14.99 -6.78
CA VAL A 189 -12.90 14.68 -6.91
C VAL A 189 -12.09 15.96 -7.03
N VAL A 190 -11.02 16.07 -6.25
CA VAL A 190 -10.03 17.13 -6.37
C VAL A 190 -8.82 16.57 -7.12
N LEU A 191 -8.49 17.19 -8.26
CA LEU A 191 -7.39 16.77 -9.13
C LEU A 191 -6.05 17.30 -8.62
N TYR A 192 -4.95 16.81 -9.22
CA TYR A 192 -3.58 17.15 -8.80
C TYR A 192 -3.30 18.67 -8.83
N ASN A 193 -3.97 19.42 -9.71
CA ASN A 193 -3.84 20.87 -9.84
C ASN A 193 -4.79 21.66 -8.91
N GLY A 194 -5.53 20.99 -8.04
CA GLY A 194 -6.51 21.59 -7.13
C GLY A 194 -7.91 21.78 -7.72
N SER A 195 -8.14 21.54 -9.02
CA SER A 195 -9.47 21.66 -9.61
C SER A 195 -10.43 20.62 -9.05
N VAL A 196 -11.65 21.05 -8.73
CA VAL A 196 -12.73 20.18 -8.25
C VAL A 196 -13.64 19.78 -9.43
N VAL A 197 -13.89 18.49 -9.58
CA VAL A 197 -14.77 17.93 -10.61
C VAL A 197 -15.76 16.93 -10.03
N THR A 198 -16.91 16.80 -10.69
CA THR A 198 -17.89 15.76 -10.40
C THR A 198 -17.78 14.65 -11.43
N ALA A 199 -17.72 13.40 -10.98
CA ALA A 199 -17.73 12.21 -11.84
C ALA A 199 -19.03 11.44 -11.61
N SER A 200 -19.85 11.28 -12.66
CA SER A 200 -21.09 10.53 -12.68
C SER A 200 -21.31 9.89 -14.05
N SER A 201 -22.38 9.12 -14.22
CA SER A 201 -22.76 8.55 -15.52
C SER A 201 -23.02 9.61 -16.61
N LYS A 202 -23.29 10.87 -16.23
CA LYS A 202 -23.61 11.97 -17.16
C LYS A 202 -22.52 13.03 -17.26
N THR A 203 -21.56 13.04 -16.35
CA THR A 203 -20.53 14.10 -16.26
C THR A 203 -19.20 13.46 -15.94
N ASN A 204 -18.18 13.69 -16.78
CA ASN A 204 -16.86 13.03 -16.65
C ASN A 204 -17.01 11.51 -16.49
N SER A 205 -17.81 10.90 -17.38
CA SER A 205 -18.22 9.50 -17.28
C SER A 205 -17.06 8.51 -17.42
N ASP A 206 -15.98 8.91 -18.08
CA ASP A 206 -14.73 8.18 -18.14
C ASP A 206 -14.03 8.11 -16.77
N LEU A 207 -13.95 9.24 -16.05
CA LEU A 207 -13.44 9.27 -14.67
C LEU A 207 -14.35 8.46 -13.73
N TYR A 208 -15.67 8.58 -13.89
CA TYR A 208 -16.64 7.81 -13.11
C TYR A 208 -16.52 6.30 -13.34
N TRP A 209 -16.26 5.88 -14.58
CA TRP A 209 -15.95 4.48 -14.90
C TRP A 209 -14.68 4.02 -14.17
N ALA A 210 -13.60 4.81 -14.24
CA ALA A 210 -12.30 4.47 -13.65
C ALA A 210 -12.33 4.40 -12.12
N LEU A 211 -13.08 5.28 -11.46
CA LEU A 211 -13.21 5.29 -10.00
C LEU A 211 -13.99 4.08 -9.46
N ARG A 212 -14.77 3.38 -10.28
CA ARG A 212 -15.53 2.19 -9.88
C ARG A 212 -14.71 0.92 -10.15
N GLY A 213 -13.62 0.73 -9.41
CA GLY A 213 -12.76 -0.46 -9.49
C GLY A 213 -11.28 -0.18 -9.81
N GLY A 214 -10.91 1.05 -10.16
CA GLY A 214 -9.52 1.44 -10.41
C GLY A 214 -8.69 1.66 -9.13
N GLY A 215 -9.33 1.74 -7.96
CA GLY A 215 -8.73 1.79 -6.63
C GLY A 215 -7.71 2.90 -6.36
N GLY A 216 -7.18 2.90 -5.13
CA GLY A 216 -5.91 3.53 -4.76
C GLY A 216 -5.75 5.04 -4.91
N GLY A 217 -6.81 5.80 -5.23
CA GLY A 217 -6.73 7.25 -5.43
C GLY A 217 -5.95 7.68 -6.69
N ASN A 218 -5.81 6.77 -7.67
CA ASN A 218 -5.04 7.00 -8.90
C ASN A 218 -5.43 8.28 -9.66
N PHE A 219 -6.73 8.61 -9.68
CA PHE A 219 -7.29 9.63 -10.55
C PHE A 219 -7.62 10.95 -9.85
N GLY A 220 -7.25 11.08 -8.57
CA GLY A 220 -7.58 12.26 -7.77
C GLY A 220 -7.96 11.94 -6.32
N TYR A 221 -8.06 12.99 -5.52
CA TYR A 221 -8.57 12.92 -4.16
C TYR A 221 -10.10 12.99 -4.18
N VAL A 222 -10.76 11.84 -4.08
CA VAL A 222 -12.20 11.75 -3.88
C VAL A 222 -12.54 12.23 -2.47
N VAL A 223 -13.21 13.37 -2.35
CA VAL A 223 -13.57 14.01 -1.08
C VAL A 223 -14.98 13.68 -0.61
N GLU A 224 -15.85 13.26 -1.54
CA GLU A 224 -17.24 12.89 -1.27
C GLU A 224 -17.74 11.85 -2.28
N MET A 225 -18.62 10.95 -1.84
CA MET A 225 -19.42 10.11 -2.72
C MET A 225 -20.88 10.10 -2.30
N THR A 226 -21.78 9.98 -3.28
CA THR A 226 -23.20 9.68 -3.05
C THR A 226 -23.47 8.23 -3.45
N GLN A 227 -24.01 7.42 -2.54
CA GLN A 227 -24.34 6.02 -2.78
C GLN A 227 -25.85 5.77 -2.59
N LYS A 228 -26.42 4.83 -3.35
CA LYS A 228 -27.77 4.31 -3.08
C LYS A 228 -27.81 3.53 -1.76
N ILE A 229 -28.93 3.64 -1.06
CA ILE A 229 -29.33 2.71 0.02
C ILE A 229 -30.52 1.88 -0.47
N HIS A 230 -30.70 0.68 0.08
CA HIS A 230 -31.68 -0.29 -0.39
C HIS A 230 -32.64 -0.66 0.71
N ARG A 231 -33.93 -0.61 0.41
CA ARG A 231 -34.98 -1.00 1.35
C ARG A 231 -35.16 -2.53 1.37
N ILE A 232 -35.37 -3.09 2.55
CA ILE A 232 -35.36 -4.55 2.79
C ILE A 232 -36.68 -5.12 3.30
N ASN A 233 -37.78 -4.64 2.71
CA ASN A 233 -39.15 -5.01 3.08
C ASN A 233 -39.46 -6.52 3.03
N GLU A 234 -38.69 -7.29 2.26
CA GLU A 234 -38.94 -8.71 2.06
C GLU A 234 -38.76 -9.53 3.35
N THR A 235 -37.96 -9.06 4.32
CA THR A 235 -37.71 -9.82 5.56
C THR A 235 -38.91 -9.80 6.51
N LYS A 236 -39.75 -8.76 6.45
CA LYS A 236 -40.87 -8.49 7.39
C LYS A 236 -40.45 -8.50 8.88
N LEU A 237 -39.16 -8.34 9.18
CA LEU A 237 -38.65 -8.26 10.53
C LEU A 237 -38.65 -6.81 11.03
N PRO A 238 -38.87 -6.55 12.33
CA PRO A 238 -38.90 -5.19 12.86
C PRO A 238 -37.52 -4.52 12.75
N ASN A 239 -37.51 -3.17 12.72
CA ASN A 239 -36.31 -2.35 12.83
C ASN A 239 -35.20 -2.64 11.78
N GLY A 240 -35.58 -3.09 10.58
CA GLY A 240 -34.61 -3.37 9.51
C GLY A 240 -33.68 -4.54 9.78
N GLN A 241 -34.16 -5.53 10.54
CA GLN A 241 -33.42 -6.76 10.80
C GLN A 241 -33.48 -7.73 9.62
N PHE A 242 -32.47 -8.60 9.57
CA PHE A 242 -32.36 -9.69 8.63
C PHE A 242 -32.09 -10.99 9.34
N SER A 243 -32.50 -12.07 8.71
CA SER A 243 -32.11 -13.40 9.15
C SER A 243 -30.67 -13.67 8.76
N PHE A 244 -29.90 -14.00 9.77
CA PHE A 244 -28.49 -14.28 9.68
C PHE A 244 -28.21 -15.63 10.35
N LEU A 245 -27.72 -16.58 9.57
CA LEU A 245 -27.41 -17.92 10.03
C LEU A 245 -25.93 -17.99 10.38
N ASN A 246 -25.62 -18.53 11.56
CA ASN A 246 -24.28 -18.90 11.96
C ASN A 246 -24.24 -20.41 12.19
N ILE A 247 -23.37 -21.08 11.46
CA ILE A 247 -23.24 -22.53 11.48
C ILE A 247 -21.77 -22.88 11.66
N THR A 248 -21.47 -23.69 12.67
CA THR A 248 -20.11 -24.11 12.98
C THR A 248 -19.99 -25.61 12.98
N TRP A 249 -18.92 -26.13 12.37
CA TRP A 249 -18.52 -27.53 12.43
C TRP A 249 -17.12 -27.67 13.00
N VAL A 250 -16.88 -28.82 13.62
CA VAL A 250 -15.54 -29.25 14.02
C VAL A 250 -14.74 -29.72 12.81
N LYS A 251 -13.41 -29.70 12.93
CA LYS A 251 -12.46 -30.15 11.90
C LYS A 251 -12.85 -31.41 11.16
N ALA A 252 -13.29 -32.44 11.88
CA ALA A 252 -13.59 -33.76 11.30
C ALA A 252 -14.70 -33.71 10.23
N ASP A 253 -15.61 -32.73 10.34
CA ASP A 253 -16.77 -32.59 9.46
C ASP A 253 -16.58 -31.53 8.37
N THR A 254 -15.51 -30.72 8.45
CA THR A 254 -15.29 -29.56 7.57
C THR A 254 -15.32 -29.93 6.09
N ARG A 255 -14.65 -31.03 5.69
CA ARG A 255 -14.62 -31.47 4.28
C ARG A 255 -16.02 -31.74 3.75
N THR A 256 -16.77 -32.59 4.46
CA THR A 256 -18.13 -32.97 4.06
C THR A 256 -19.06 -31.76 4.03
N ALA A 257 -18.98 -30.88 5.04
CA ALA A 257 -19.79 -29.67 5.09
C ALA A 257 -19.50 -28.70 3.92
N LEU A 258 -18.23 -28.50 3.55
CA LEU A 258 -17.86 -27.69 2.39
C LEU A 258 -18.33 -28.32 1.07
N THR A 259 -18.16 -29.63 0.89
CA THR A 259 -18.65 -30.32 -0.32
C THR A 259 -20.17 -30.21 -0.46
N ASN A 260 -20.92 -30.44 0.62
CA ASN A 260 -22.37 -30.28 0.63
C ASN A 260 -22.80 -28.84 0.39
N TRP A 261 -22.07 -27.86 0.94
CA TRP A 261 -22.30 -26.44 0.67
C TRP A 261 -22.12 -26.10 -0.82
N LEU A 262 -21.03 -26.56 -1.47
CA LEU A 262 -20.84 -26.33 -2.90
C LEU A 262 -21.94 -26.97 -3.77
N THR A 263 -22.49 -28.12 -3.34
CA THR A 263 -23.66 -28.72 -3.98
C THR A 263 -24.90 -27.85 -3.79
N PHE A 264 -25.17 -27.39 -2.57
CA PHE A 264 -26.28 -26.47 -2.27
C PHE A 264 -26.19 -25.17 -3.08
N LEU A 265 -24.98 -24.63 -3.26
CA LEU A 265 -24.80 -23.44 -4.11
C LEU A 265 -25.25 -23.70 -5.55
N LYS A 266 -24.89 -24.84 -6.14
CA LYS A 266 -25.30 -25.17 -7.52
C LYS A 266 -26.80 -25.42 -7.66
N GLU A 267 -27.41 -26.06 -6.66
CA GLU A 267 -28.82 -26.45 -6.71
C GLU A 267 -29.76 -25.30 -6.34
N VAL A 268 -29.33 -24.38 -5.47
CA VAL A 268 -30.16 -23.32 -4.91
C VAL A 268 -29.47 -21.97 -5.04
N GLY A 269 -28.28 -21.84 -4.42
CA GLY A 269 -27.59 -20.56 -4.23
C GLY A 269 -27.38 -19.76 -5.52
N ASP A 270 -26.96 -20.41 -6.61
CA ASP A 270 -26.63 -19.79 -7.90
C ASP A 270 -27.84 -19.09 -8.54
N THR A 271 -29.04 -19.58 -8.23
CA THR A 271 -30.31 -19.04 -8.76
C THR A 271 -31.02 -18.07 -7.82
N ASP A 272 -30.77 -18.15 -6.51
CA ASP A 272 -31.36 -17.27 -5.52
C ASP A 272 -30.36 -16.22 -5.02
N THR A 273 -30.46 -15.00 -5.53
CA THR A 273 -29.58 -13.87 -5.17
C THR A 273 -29.84 -13.27 -3.78
N ARG A 274 -30.84 -13.77 -3.04
CA ARG A 274 -31.12 -13.34 -1.66
C ARG A 274 -30.19 -14.00 -0.65
N ILE A 275 -29.56 -15.11 -1.03
CA ILE A 275 -28.66 -15.89 -0.18
C ILE A 275 -27.25 -15.32 -0.34
N SER A 276 -26.48 -15.09 0.72
CA SER A 276 -25.04 -14.83 0.58
C SER A 276 -24.28 -15.60 1.64
N PHE A 277 -23.05 -16.01 1.32
CA PHE A 277 -22.19 -16.75 2.24
C PHE A 277 -20.85 -16.06 2.40
N ASN A 278 -20.42 -16.00 3.66
CA ASN A 278 -19.06 -15.77 4.06
C ASN A 278 -18.63 -16.97 4.90
N VAL A 279 -17.71 -17.78 4.38
CA VAL A 279 -17.28 -19.02 5.02
C VAL A 279 -15.84 -18.85 5.48
N ILE A 280 -15.58 -19.09 6.76
CA ILE A 280 -14.25 -18.98 7.34
C ILE A 280 -13.81 -20.37 7.80
N VAL A 281 -12.77 -20.89 7.16
CA VAL A 281 -12.06 -22.09 7.60
C VAL A 281 -10.94 -21.61 8.53
N ILE A 282 -11.12 -21.82 9.83
CA ILE A 282 -10.09 -21.47 10.82
C ILE A 282 -9.25 -22.70 11.13
N VAL A 283 -7.96 -22.44 11.18
CA VAL A 283 -6.97 -23.44 11.48
C VAL A 283 -6.01 -22.89 12.52
N ASN A 284 -6.06 -23.41 13.75
CA ASN A 284 -5.21 -22.91 14.83
C ASN A 284 -5.06 -23.95 15.94
N GLY A 285 -3.95 -24.70 15.93
CA GLY A 285 -3.29 -25.30 17.11
C GLY A 285 -4.12 -26.07 18.15
N GLY A 286 -5.41 -26.37 17.90
CA GLY A 286 -6.36 -26.90 18.89
C GLY A 286 -7.84 -26.50 18.70
N SER A 287 -8.20 -25.61 17.77
CA SER A 287 -9.61 -25.22 17.50
C SER A 287 -9.87 -25.05 16.00
N ASP A 288 -9.61 -26.11 15.24
CA ASP A 288 -9.89 -26.16 13.82
C ASP A 288 -11.41 -26.27 13.61
N VAL A 289 -11.99 -25.19 13.11
CA VAL A 289 -13.44 -25.07 12.92
C VAL A 289 -13.75 -24.50 11.55
N LEU A 290 -14.86 -24.96 11.00
CA LEU A 290 -15.51 -24.32 9.87
C LEU A 290 -16.62 -23.44 10.43
N MET A 291 -16.58 -22.14 10.14
CA MET A 291 -17.68 -21.22 10.42
C MET A 291 -18.30 -20.76 9.11
N MET A 292 -19.62 -20.89 8.98
CA MET A 292 -20.39 -20.39 7.85
C MET A 292 -21.35 -19.33 8.35
N TYR A 293 -21.16 -18.12 7.84
CA TYR A 293 -22.06 -17.00 7.99
C TYR A 293 -22.89 -16.86 6.74
N CYS A 294 -24.21 -16.94 6.89
CA CYS A 294 -25.13 -16.76 5.78
C CYS A 294 -26.11 -15.65 6.08
N SER A 295 -26.20 -14.68 5.18
CA SER A 295 -27.31 -13.73 5.17
C SER A 295 -28.38 -14.20 4.20
N PHE A 296 -29.63 -14.09 4.63
CA PHE A 296 -30.79 -14.37 3.79
C PHE A 296 -31.69 -13.14 3.72
N ASN A 297 -31.67 -12.48 2.56
CA ASN A 297 -32.50 -11.34 2.23
C ASN A 297 -33.89 -11.79 1.75
N GLY A 298 -34.59 -12.57 2.57
CA GLY A 298 -35.94 -13.05 2.31
C GLY A 298 -36.75 -13.17 3.60
N PRO A 299 -38.04 -13.53 3.52
CA PRO A 299 -38.87 -13.71 4.70
C PRO A 299 -38.28 -14.75 5.66
N HIS A 300 -38.20 -14.42 6.95
CA HIS A 300 -37.67 -15.34 7.97
C HIS A 300 -38.35 -16.73 7.95
N VAL A 301 -39.63 -16.77 7.63
CA VAL A 301 -40.43 -18.01 7.54
C VAL A 301 -39.99 -18.95 6.42
N GLU A 302 -39.22 -18.48 5.43
CA GLU A 302 -38.74 -19.32 4.32
C GLU A 302 -37.45 -20.07 4.66
N ILE A 303 -36.75 -19.73 5.75
CA ILE A 303 -35.44 -20.30 6.11
C ILE A 303 -35.47 -21.83 6.13
N ASP A 304 -36.45 -22.43 6.82
CA ASP A 304 -36.54 -23.89 6.91
C ASP A 304 -36.76 -24.54 5.53
N SER A 305 -37.55 -23.90 4.66
CA SER A 305 -37.80 -24.41 3.31
C SER A 305 -36.59 -24.28 2.39
N VAL A 306 -35.76 -23.26 2.59
CA VAL A 306 -34.57 -22.97 1.78
C VAL A 306 -33.37 -23.80 2.25
N PHE A 307 -33.10 -23.80 3.56
CA PHE A 307 -31.88 -24.37 4.14
C PHE A 307 -32.10 -25.72 4.81
N GLY A 308 -33.33 -26.10 5.15
CA GLY A 308 -33.61 -27.28 5.97
C GLY A 308 -33.14 -28.60 5.35
N LEU A 309 -33.33 -28.78 4.04
CA LEU A 309 -32.85 -29.98 3.34
C LEU A 309 -31.31 -30.05 3.40
N TRP A 310 -30.62 -28.97 3.06
CA TRP A 310 -29.17 -28.89 3.13
C TRP A 310 -28.66 -29.17 4.55
N LEU A 311 -29.22 -28.53 5.57
CA LEU A 311 -28.85 -28.75 6.97
C LEU A 311 -29.05 -30.21 7.40
N SER A 312 -30.12 -30.87 6.94
CA SER A 312 -30.40 -32.28 7.25
C SER A 312 -29.45 -33.28 6.58
N GLN A 313 -28.83 -32.90 5.46
CA GLN A 313 -27.86 -33.72 4.72
C GLN A 313 -26.42 -33.56 5.22
N ASN A 314 -26.16 -32.57 6.08
CA ASN A 314 -24.85 -32.32 6.65
C ASN A 314 -24.60 -33.13 7.93
N PRO A 315 -23.31 -33.33 8.30
CA PRO A 315 -22.97 -33.66 9.67
C PRO A 315 -23.59 -32.64 10.63
N LYS A 316 -23.99 -33.10 11.82
CA LYS A 316 -24.65 -32.23 12.80
C LYS A 316 -23.69 -31.08 13.18
N PRO A 317 -24.07 -29.81 12.96
CA PRO A 317 -23.24 -28.67 13.39
C PRO A 317 -23.01 -28.70 14.91
N THR A 318 -21.83 -28.28 15.33
CA THR A 318 -21.55 -28.06 16.76
C THR A 318 -22.22 -26.79 17.28
N PHE A 319 -22.47 -25.83 16.40
CA PHE A 319 -23.28 -24.66 16.67
C PHE A 319 -24.16 -24.36 15.45
N PHE A 320 -25.43 -24.07 15.70
CA PHE A 320 -26.36 -23.58 14.70
C PHE A 320 -27.29 -22.58 15.38
N ASN A 321 -27.35 -21.36 14.85
CA ASN A 321 -28.33 -20.39 15.28
C ASN A 321 -28.77 -19.48 14.14
N VAL A 322 -30.02 -19.02 14.22
CA VAL A 322 -30.57 -17.97 13.36
C VAL A 322 -30.74 -16.71 14.21
N PHE A 323 -29.99 -15.67 13.87
CA PHE A 323 -30.07 -14.37 14.50
C PHE A 323 -30.87 -13.41 13.63
N ASN A 324 -31.55 -12.47 14.27
CA ASN A 324 -32.22 -11.35 13.61
C ASN A 324 -31.43 -10.08 13.92
N TYR A 325 -30.63 -9.63 12.95
CA TYR A 325 -29.66 -8.56 13.15
C TYR A 325 -29.86 -7.41 12.18
N THR A 326 -29.62 -6.20 12.67
CA THR A 326 -29.44 -5.03 11.80
C THR A 326 -28.06 -5.11 11.13
N GLN A 327 -27.83 -4.31 10.09
CA GLN A 327 -26.50 -4.20 9.49
C GLN A 327 -25.43 -3.75 10.50
N SER A 328 -25.80 -2.89 11.47
CA SER A 328 -24.90 -2.45 12.53
C SER A 328 -24.54 -3.58 13.50
N ASP A 329 -25.48 -4.48 13.82
CA ASP A 329 -25.22 -5.64 14.67
C ASP A 329 -24.27 -6.61 13.96
N ILE A 330 -24.55 -6.92 12.69
CA ILE A 330 -23.69 -7.78 11.85
C ILE A 330 -22.24 -7.26 11.82
N SER A 331 -22.04 -5.96 11.58
CA SER A 331 -20.68 -5.38 11.54
C SER A 331 -19.95 -5.47 12.90
N ARG A 332 -20.67 -5.44 14.03
CA ARG A 332 -20.06 -5.53 15.37
C ARG A 332 -19.81 -6.96 15.83
N GLU A 333 -20.73 -7.87 15.51
CA GLU A 333 -20.63 -9.28 15.87
C GLU A 333 -19.64 -10.03 14.96
N LEU A 334 -19.52 -9.64 13.69
CA LEU A 334 -18.70 -10.35 12.69
C LEU A 334 -17.48 -9.58 12.20
N GLY A 335 -17.45 -8.25 12.36
CA GLY A 335 -16.38 -7.41 11.82
C GLY A 335 -15.04 -7.55 12.54
N ILE A 336 -14.94 -8.38 13.58
CA ILE A 336 -13.72 -8.66 14.33
C ILE A 336 -13.70 -10.14 14.77
N PRO A 337 -13.39 -11.11 13.88
CA PRO A 337 -13.32 -12.52 14.28
C PRO A 337 -12.06 -12.86 15.11
N PHE A 338 -11.09 -11.95 15.22
CA PHE A 338 -9.83 -12.22 15.91
C PHE A 338 -9.45 -11.10 16.88
N PRO A 339 -8.88 -11.43 18.06
CA PRO A 339 -8.33 -10.42 18.95
C PRO A 339 -7.35 -9.57 18.16
N VAL A 340 -7.49 -8.25 18.29
CA VAL A 340 -6.71 -7.19 17.64
C VAL A 340 -5.21 -7.49 17.69
N VAL A 341 -4.75 -8.28 16.73
CA VAL A 341 -3.35 -8.41 16.40
C VAL A 341 -3.25 -7.73 15.06
N ASN A 342 -3.00 -6.42 15.11
CA ASN A 342 -2.97 -5.53 13.95
C ASN A 342 -1.81 -5.87 12.99
N ARG A 343 -1.42 -7.12 12.80
CA ARG A 343 -0.30 -7.59 11.98
C ARG A 343 -0.80 -8.80 11.22
N GLU A 344 -0.97 -8.62 9.93
CA GLU A 344 -1.64 -9.59 9.09
C GLU A 344 -1.08 -9.57 7.67
N HIS A 345 -1.31 -10.68 6.96
CA HIS A 345 -1.09 -10.78 5.53
C HIS A 345 -2.28 -11.49 4.93
N VAL A 346 -3.08 -10.75 4.16
CA VAL A 346 -4.32 -11.21 3.55
C VAL A 346 -4.15 -11.14 2.05
N LEU A 347 -4.44 -12.25 1.39
CA LEU A 347 -4.29 -12.43 -0.05
C LEU A 347 -5.67 -12.64 -0.69
N SER A 348 -5.72 -12.61 -2.02
CA SER A 348 -6.94 -12.88 -2.77
C SER A 348 -6.67 -13.80 -3.96
N ALA A 349 -7.56 -14.76 -4.15
CA ALA A 349 -7.67 -15.59 -5.34
C ALA A 349 -9.11 -15.55 -5.86
N MET A 350 -9.36 -14.65 -6.81
CA MET A 350 -10.66 -14.50 -7.47
C MET A 350 -10.92 -15.72 -8.35
N ALA A 351 -12.02 -16.45 -8.08
CA ALA A 351 -12.27 -17.74 -8.69
C ALA A 351 -13.68 -17.88 -9.29
N ILE A 352 -13.78 -18.58 -10.41
CA ILE A 352 -15.07 -18.90 -11.07
C ILE A 352 -15.77 -20.10 -10.43
N ASN A 353 -15.01 -20.99 -9.77
CA ASN A 353 -15.49 -22.12 -8.98
C ASN A 353 -14.41 -22.58 -7.99
N ILE A 354 -14.78 -23.48 -7.08
CA ILE A 354 -13.86 -24.19 -6.19
C ILE A 354 -13.92 -25.68 -6.55
N THR A 355 -12.76 -26.28 -6.83
CA THR A 355 -12.63 -27.72 -7.16
C THR A 355 -12.26 -28.55 -5.93
N ASP A 356 -12.39 -29.88 -6.01
CA ASP A 356 -11.97 -30.78 -4.92
C ASP A 356 -10.48 -30.65 -4.58
N ALA A 357 -9.63 -30.47 -5.59
CA ALA A 357 -8.19 -30.27 -5.39
C ALA A 357 -7.89 -28.94 -4.67
N MET A 358 -8.64 -27.88 -4.99
CA MET A 358 -8.54 -26.60 -4.28
C MET A 358 -9.02 -26.74 -2.83
N LEU A 359 -10.11 -27.47 -2.58
CA LEU A 359 -10.58 -27.76 -1.22
C LEU A 359 -9.54 -28.55 -0.42
N ASP A 360 -8.85 -29.51 -1.03
CA ASP A 360 -7.78 -30.26 -0.34
C ASP A 360 -6.70 -29.31 0.15
N VAL A 361 -6.24 -28.41 -0.71
CA VAL A 361 -5.26 -27.37 -0.33
C VAL A 361 -5.80 -26.48 0.78
N ILE A 362 -7.02 -25.97 0.68
CA ILE A 362 -7.64 -25.09 1.69
C ILE A 362 -7.63 -25.73 3.08
N LEU A 363 -7.92 -27.03 3.16
CA LEU A 363 -7.97 -27.76 4.44
C LEU A 363 -6.59 -28.03 5.05
N GLU A 364 -5.54 -27.95 4.23
CA GLU A 364 -4.15 -28.09 4.67
C GLU A 364 -3.54 -26.80 5.22
N PHE A 365 -4.26 -25.66 5.20
CA PHE A 365 -3.68 -24.36 5.58
C PHE A 365 -3.43 -24.20 7.09
N GLN A 366 -2.40 -24.85 7.59
CA GLN A 366 -2.09 -24.96 9.02
C GLN A 366 -0.80 -24.22 9.38
N PRO A 367 -0.80 -23.33 10.39
CA PRO A 367 0.43 -22.72 10.88
C PRO A 367 1.21 -23.74 11.70
N ASN A 368 2.53 -23.57 11.75
CA ASN A 368 3.33 -24.37 12.65
C ASN A 368 2.97 -24.02 14.10
N SER A 369 2.61 -25.03 14.90
CA SER A 369 2.11 -24.91 16.29
C SER A 369 3.00 -24.12 17.27
N THR A 370 4.24 -23.80 16.88
CA THR A 370 5.22 -23.09 17.71
C THR A 370 5.33 -21.58 17.42
N ALA A 371 4.66 -21.06 16.38
CA ALA A 371 4.95 -19.73 15.83
C ALA A 371 3.98 -18.60 16.26
N GLU A 372 3.02 -18.84 17.15
CA GLU A 372 1.98 -17.85 17.56
C GLU A 372 1.26 -17.18 16.36
N ILE A 373 1.15 -17.88 15.22
CA ILE A 373 0.43 -17.43 14.02
C ILE A 373 -0.96 -18.06 14.02
N GLY A 374 -2.00 -17.23 13.86
CA GLY A 374 -3.32 -17.70 13.46
C GLY A 374 -3.45 -17.66 11.94
N SER A 375 -4.08 -18.68 11.34
CA SER A 375 -4.45 -18.67 9.93
C SER A 375 -5.94 -18.88 9.72
N TRP A 376 -6.44 -18.37 8.60
CA TRP A 376 -7.78 -18.62 8.12
C TRP A 376 -7.81 -18.63 6.61
N THR A 377 -8.81 -19.30 6.03
CA THR A 377 -9.21 -19.07 4.65
C THR A 377 -10.66 -18.60 4.63
N GLU A 378 -10.88 -17.40 4.12
CA GLU A 378 -12.21 -16.84 3.89
C GLU A 378 -12.67 -17.19 2.47
N LEU A 379 -13.85 -17.79 2.31
CA LEU A 379 -14.49 -18.10 1.05
C LEU A 379 -15.74 -17.23 0.93
N ILE A 380 -15.66 -16.20 0.09
CA ILE A 380 -16.71 -15.20 -0.07
C ILE A 380 -17.48 -15.55 -1.32
N TYR A 381 -18.77 -15.87 -1.18
CA TYR A 381 -19.60 -16.23 -2.32
C TYR A 381 -20.18 -14.98 -3.01
N LEU A 382 -19.69 -14.74 -4.23
CA LEU A 382 -19.89 -13.53 -5.02
C LEU A 382 -20.58 -13.78 -6.37
N ASN A 383 -21.07 -14.99 -6.62
CA ASN A 383 -21.77 -15.27 -7.87
C ASN A 383 -22.95 -14.30 -8.05
N ASN A 384 -23.05 -13.68 -9.24
CA ASN A 384 -24.00 -12.62 -9.57
C ASN A 384 -23.92 -11.34 -8.70
N ALA A 385 -22.82 -11.12 -7.97
CA ALA A 385 -22.65 -9.93 -7.12
C ALA A 385 -22.28 -8.66 -7.89
N ASN A 386 -21.64 -8.75 -9.05
CA ASN A 386 -21.36 -7.59 -9.90
C ASN A 386 -22.57 -7.32 -10.81
N LYS A 387 -23.32 -6.25 -10.53
CA LYS A 387 -24.54 -5.89 -11.29
C LYS A 387 -24.26 -4.89 -12.40
N ASP A 388 -23.22 -4.05 -12.27
CA ASP A 388 -22.80 -3.11 -13.30
C ASP A 388 -21.46 -3.53 -13.95
N LYS A 389 -21.58 -4.07 -15.17
CA LYS A 389 -20.44 -4.57 -15.94
C LYS A 389 -19.66 -3.48 -16.67
N ASP A 390 -20.17 -2.24 -16.73
CA ASP A 390 -19.46 -1.10 -17.31
C ASP A 390 -18.77 -0.28 -16.21
N THR A 391 -17.82 -0.95 -15.55
CA THR A 391 -16.99 -0.38 -14.47
C THR A 391 -15.54 -0.83 -14.65
N ALA A 392 -14.61 -0.21 -13.93
CA ALA A 392 -13.22 -0.63 -13.92
C ALA A 392 -13.00 -1.97 -13.20
N TYR A 393 -13.93 -2.37 -12.33
CA TYR A 393 -13.88 -3.67 -11.66
C TYR A 393 -13.97 -4.82 -12.68
N ALA A 394 -12.91 -5.62 -12.78
CA ALA A 394 -12.67 -6.50 -13.93
C ALA A 394 -13.29 -7.89 -13.84
N PHE A 395 -14.10 -8.19 -12.82
CA PHE A 395 -14.53 -9.56 -12.49
C PHE A 395 -16.05 -9.79 -12.56
N PRO A 396 -16.67 -9.72 -13.75
CA PRO A 396 -18.11 -9.95 -13.91
C PRO A 396 -18.52 -11.44 -13.86
N ASP A 397 -17.56 -12.36 -13.90
CA ASP A 397 -17.71 -13.81 -14.11
C ASP A 397 -17.34 -14.66 -12.89
N ILE A 398 -16.88 -14.03 -11.81
CA ILE A 398 -16.40 -14.74 -10.62
C ILE A 398 -17.57 -15.22 -9.75
N SER A 399 -17.35 -16.36 -9.10
CA SER A 399 -18.27 -16.92 -8.10
C SER A 399 -17.74 -16.76 -6.68
N PHE A 400 -16.42 -16.66 -6.52
CA PHE A 400 -15.76 -16.61 -5.22
C PHE A 400 -14.59 -15.62 -5.19
N ASP A 401 -14.37 -15.00 -4.03
CA ASP A 401 -13.03 -14.60 -3.60
C ASP A 401 -12.57 -15.60 -2.53
N ILE A 402 -11.42 -16.23 -2.76
CA ILE A 402 -10.76 -17.10 -1.80
C ILE A 402 -9.63 -16.29 -1.18
N ALA A 403 -9.80 -15.90 0.07
CA ALA A 403 -8.91 -14.99 0.77
C ALA A 403 -8.22 -15.70 1.95
N PRO A 404 -7.04 -16.31 1.71
CA PRO A 404 -6.22 -16.80 2.80
C PRO A 404 -5.58 -15.65 3.56
N GLY A 405 -5.57 -15.77 4.88
CA GLY A 405 -4.96 -14.79 5.77
C GLY A 405 -4.19 -15.44 6.91
N VAL A 406 -3.16 -14.72 7.35
CA VAL A 406 -2.41 -15.03 8.57
C VAL A 406 -2.32 -13.79 9.46
N SER A 407 -2.31 -13.98 10.78
CA SER A 407 -2.15 -12.91 11.77
C SER A 407 -1.21 -13.36 12.90
N TRP A 408 -0.41 -12.43 13.45
CA TRP A 408 0.66 -12.77 14.41
C TRP A 408 1.12 -11.56 15.22
N LYS A 409 1.61 -11.75 16.45
CA LYS A 409 1.94 -10.60 17.33
C LYS A 409 3.37 -10.10 17.18
N ASN A 410 4.33 -11.00 17.08
CA ASN A 410 5.75 -10.67 17.13
C ASN A 410 6.26 -10.15 15.77
N PRO A 411 6.79 -8.92 15.65
CA PRO A 411 7.36 -8.42 14.40
C PRO A 411 8.51 -9.27 13.84
N ASP A 412 9.23 -10.03 14.68
CA ASP A 412 10.29 -10.93 14.20
C ASP A 412 9.73 -12.10 13.36
N THR A 413 8.42 -12.33 13.43
CA THR A 413 7.71 -13.37 12.67
C THR A 413 7.29 -12.91 11.27
N ASP A 414 7.40 -11.60 10.95
CA ASP A 414 6.93 -11.03 9.67
C ASP A 414 7.38 -11.82 8.43
N PRO A 415 8.69 -12.14 8.25
CA PRO A 415 9.14 -12.84 7.05
C PRO A 415 8.53 -14.23 6.93
N TYR A 416 8.41 -14.96 8.05
CA TYR A 416 7.88 -16.32 8.06
C TYR A 416 6.37 -16.34 7.80
N ALA A 417 5.61 -15.44 8.42
CA ALA A 417 4.17 -15.36 8.21
C ALA A 417 3.82 -15.01 6.76
N ILE A 418 4.51 -14.01 6.19
CA ILE A 418 4.33 -13.59 4.79
C ILE A 418 4.68 -14.74 3.84
N GLU A 419 5.84 -15.39 4.02
CA GLU A 419 6.25 -16.51 3.19
C GLU A 419 5.28 -17.69 3.26
N MET A 420 4.71 -17.95 4.44
CA MET A 420 3.74 -19.02 4.65
C MET A 420 2.46 -18.82 3.83
N SER A 421 1.87 -17.63 3.86
CA SER A 421 0.66 -17.34 3.08
C SER A 421 0.94 -17.29 1.57
N GLU A 422 2.10 -16.77 1.15
CA GLU A 422 2.53 -16.78 -0.26
C GLU A 422 2.67 -18.21 -0.81
N LYS A 423 3.35 -19.09 -0.06
CA LYS A 423 3.48 -20.51 -0.42
C LYS A 423 2.13 -21.21 -0.47
N PHE A 424 1.21 -20.85 0.43
CA PHE A 424 -0.14 -21.39 0.41
C PHE A 424 -0.92 -20.93 -0.83
N LEU A 425 -0.88 -19.64 -1.15
CA LEU A 425 -1.52 -19.10 -2.35
C LEU A 425 -0.98 -19.78 -3.62
N GLN A 426 0.33 -20.02 -3.72
CA GLN A 426 0.91 -20.72 -4.86
C GLN A 426 0.38 -22.15 -4.99
N LYS A 427 0.29 -22.93 -3.89
CA LYS A 427 -0.31 -24.27 -3.92
C LYS A 427 -1.76 -24.24 -4.40
N LEU A 428 -2.51 -23.24 -3.97
CA LEU A 428 -3.91 -23.06 -4.36
C LEU A 428 -4.02 -22.74 -5.87
N ILE A 429 -3.14 -21.88 -6.39
CA ILE A 429 -3.02 -21.57 -7.82
C ILE A 429 -2.68 -22.84 -8.61
N ASP A 430 -1.72 -23.64 -8.15
CA ASP A 430 -1.32 -24.88 -8.80
C ASP A 430 -2.48 -25.89 -8.85
N ALA A 431 -3.26 -26.01 -7.78
CA ALA A 431 -4.45 -26.85 -7.73
C ALA A 431 -5.58 -26.35 -8.65
N ALA A 432 -5.67 -25.04 -8.88
CA ALA A 432 -6.64 -24.43 -9.78
C ALA A 432 -6.21 -24.43 -11.26
N ALA A 433 -4.92 -24.65 -11.56
CA ALA A 433 -4.37 -24.54 -12.90
C ALA A 433 -5.02 -25.47 -13.96
N PRO A 434 -5.33 -26.75 -13.66
CA PRO A 434 -5.96 -27.64 -14.65
C PRO A 434 -7.34 -27.17 -15.12
N THR A 435 -8.08 -26.48 -14.24
CA THR A 435 -9.43 -25.97 -14.52
C THR A 435 -9.47 -24.49 -14.83
N LYS A 436 -8.33 -23.78 -14.67
CA LYS A 436 -8.22 -22.32 -14.77
C LYS A 436 -9.22 -21.61 -13.87
N SER A 437 -9.44 -22.16 -12.67
CA SER A 437 -10.49 -21.68 -11.78
C SER A 437 -10.17 -20.32 -11.16
N ILE A 438 -8.88 -20.03 -10.90
CA ILE A 438 -8.42 -18.73 -10.40
C ILE A 438 -8.07 -17.82 -11.59
N VAL A 439 -8.61 -16.61 -11.56
CA VAL A 439 -8.68 -15.70 -12.72
C VAL A 439 -8.26 -14.25 -12.38
N GLY A 440 -7.73 -14.02 -11.18
CA GLY A 440 -7.13 -12.76 -10.75
C GLY A 440 -7.13 -12.60 -9.23
N ALA A 441 -7.00 -11.37 -8.77
CA ALA A 441 -6.98 -11.00 -7.36
C ALA A 441 -7.86 -9.76 -7.12
N TYR A 442 -8.38 -9.63 -5.90
CA TYR A 442 -9.20 -8.49 -5.51
C TYR A 442 -8.35 -7.30 -5.09
N LEU A 443 -8.58 -6.14 -5.72
CA LEU A 443 -7.75 -4.95 -5.52
C LEU A 443 -7.77 -4.41 -4.09
N ASN A 444 -8.87 -4.51 -3.34
CA ASN A 444 -8.87 -4.04 -1.95
C ASN A 444 -8.09 -4.98 -1.01
N TYR A 445 -7.82 -6.22 -1.43
CA TYR A 445 -6.88 -7.14 -0.77
C TYR A 445 -5.50 -6.97 -1.39
N ILE A 446 -5.05 -5.71 -1.45
CA ILE A 446 -3.86 -5.34 -2.21
C ILE A 446 -2.61 -5.98 -1.60
N ASP A 447 -1.97 -6.82 -2.40
CA ASP A 447 -0.75 -7.54 -2.06
C ASP A 447 0.47 -6.88 -2.74
N PRO A 448 1.42 -6.32 -1.95
CA PRO A 448 2.69 -5.78 -2.47
C PRO A 448 3.56 -6.78 -3.23
N TYR A 449 3.38 -8.08 -2.99
CA TYR A 449 4.18 -9.15 -3.55
C TYR A 449 3.56 -9.76 -4.82
N LEU A 450 2.31 -9.40 -5.16
CA LEU A 450 1.57 -9.96 -6.28
C LEU A 450 2.29 -9.72 -7.62
N PRO A 451 2.79 -10.79 -8.30
CA PRO A 451 3.38 -10.66 -9.61
C PRO A 451 2.31 -10.34 -10.66
N ASN A 452 2.68 -9.59 -11.69
CA ASN A 452 1.78 -9.20 -12.79
C ASN A 452 0.46 -8.57 -12.31
N TRP A 453 0.52 -7.82 -11.20
CA TRP A 453 -0.64 -7.21 -10.56
C TRP A 453 -1.53 -6.40 -11.51
N GLN A 454 -0.96 -5.84 -12.59
CA GLN A 454 -1.70 -5.10 -13.61
C GLN A 454 -2.80 -5.97 -14.24
N THR A 455 -2.45 -7.17 -14.70
CA THR A 455 -3.40 -8.10 -15.31
C THR A 455 -4.19 -8.86 -14.26
N MET A 456 -3.61 -9.10 -13.08
CA MET A 456 -4.30 -9.79 -11.99
C MET A 456 -5.43 -8.97 -11.37
N TYR A 457 -5.29 -7.64 -11.25
CA TYR A 457 -6.36 -6.76 -10.74
C TYR A 457 -7.29 -6.24 -11.84
N TYR A 458 -6.74 -5.88 -13.00
CA TYR A 458 -7.49 -5.14 -14.01
C TYR A 458 -7.78 -5.92 -15.29
N ARG A 459 -7.19 -7.12 -15.47
CA ARG A 459 -7.33 -7.92 -16.70
C ARG A 459 -7.15 -7.07 -17.96
N ASN A 460 -8.14 -7.06 -18.85
CA ASN A 460 -8.17 -6.28 -20.10
C ASN A 460 -8.55 -4.80 -19.91
N HIS A 461 -8.87 -4.35 -18.68
CA HIS A 461 -9.19 -2.95 -18.38
C HIS A 461 -7.95 -2.06 -18.20
N TRP A 462 -6.75 -2.67 -18.04
CA TRP A 462 -5.50 -1.96 -17.77
C TRP A 462 -5.22 -0.82 -18.76
N ASP A 463 -5.35 -1.07 -20.06
CA ASP A 463 -5.02 -0.09 -21.09
C ASP A 463 -5.99 1.10 -21.11
N ARG A 464 -7.29 0.86 -20.88
CA ARG A 464 -8.32 1.91 -20.75
C ARG A 464 -8.07 2.75 -19.50
N LEU A 465 -7.68 2.12 -18.39
CA LEU A 465 -7.33 2.83 -17.16
C LEU A 465 -6.14 3.77 -17.36
N ARG A 466 -5.11 3.35 -18.10
CA ARG A 466 -3.96 4.20 -18.44
C ARG A 466 -4.32 5.35 -19.37
N GLU A 467 -5.24 5.13 -20.31
CA GLU A 467 -5.76 6.18 -21.18
C GLU A 467 -6.44 7.27 -20.34
N ILE A 468 -7.32 6.85 -19.43
CA ILE A 468 -8.02 7.75 -18.51
C ILE A 468 -7.02 8.46 -17.58
N GLN A 469 -6.03 7.75 -17.04
CA GLN A 469 -4.95 8.36 -16.24
C GLN A 469 -4.23 9.46 -17.02
N THR A 470 -3.93 9.24 -18.30
CA THR A 470 -3.26 10.22 -19.17
C THR A 470 -4.06 11.51 -19.32
N LYS A 471 -5.40 11.43 -19.23
CA LYS A 471 -6.28 12.60 -19.26
C LYS A 471 -6.35 13.31 -17.90
N TRP A 472 -6.51 12.57 -16.81
CA TRP A 472 -6.87 13.12 -15.50
C TRP A 472 -5.67 13.43 -14.59
N ASP A 473 -4.57 12.71 -14.73
CA ASP A 473 -3.30 12.98 -14.07
C ASP A 473 -2.12 12.59 -15.00
N PRO A 474 -1.86 13.40 -16.05
CA PRO A 474 -0.77 13.16 -16.99
C PRO A 474 0.63 13.24 -16.34
N THR A 475 0.75 13.82 -15.15
CA THR A 475 2.01 13.99 -14.43
C THR A 475 2.36 12.78 -13.57
N TRP A 476 1.38 11.90 -13.34
CA TRP A 476 1.46 10.80 -12.39
C TRP A 476 1.81 11.31 -10.98
N TYR A 477 1.07 12.33 -10.55
CA TYR A 477 1.20 12.93 -9.23
C TYR A 477 0.68 11.96 -8.15
N PHE A 478 -0.47 11.33 -8.36
CA PHE A 478 -1.05 10.34 -7.45
C PHE A 478 -0.44 8.95 -7.66
N ARG A 479 0.89 8.83 -7.56
CA ARG A 479 1.64 7.59 -7.86
C ARG A 479 1.94 6.76 -6.62
N PHE A 480 1.69 5.45 -6.65
CA PHE A 480 2.07 4.49 -5.59
C PHE A 480 2.60 3.18 -6.21
N PRO A 481 3.21 2.26 -5.43
CA PRO A 481 3.93 1.11 -5.99
C PRO A 481 3.14 0.26 -6.99
N GLN A 482 1.84 0.05 -6.75
CA GLN A 482 0.92 -0.62 -7.68
C GLN A 482 -0.13 0.35 -8.25
N GLY A 483 0.27 1.60 -8.51
CA GLY A 483 -0.55 2.65 -9.11
C GLY A 483 -0.52 2.63 -10.64
N ILE A 484 -1.59 3.10 -11.27
CA ILE A 484 -1.81 3.11 -12.72
C ILE A 484 -1.05 4.31 -13.33
N PRO A 485 -0.02 4.12 -14.17
CA PRO A 485 0.70 5.22 -14.80
C PRO A 485 0.03 5.68 -16.11
N PRO A 486 0.16 6.97 -16.48
CA PRO A 486 -0.27 7.43 -17.80
C PRO A 486 0.58 6.77 -18.91
N TYR A 487 0.12 6.84 -20.17
CA TYR A 487 0.88 6.32 -21.33
C TYR A 487 2.17 7.10 -21.58
N LYS A 488 2.09 8.43 -21.41
CA LYS A 488 3.23 9.34 -21.49
C LYS A 488 3.16 10.25 -20.27
N GLN A 489 4.16 10.13 -19.41
CA GLN A 489 4.28 11.01 -18.26
C GLN A 489 4.75 12.39 -18.73
N GLN A 490 3.96 13.42 -18.44
CA GLN A 490 4.35 14.81 -18.67
C GLN A 490 5.26 15.28 -17.53
N SER A 491 6.36 15.95 -17.86
CA SER A 491 7.20 16.56 -16.83
C SER A 491 6.47 17.76 -16.22
N ASN A 492 6.46 17.83 -14.90
CA ASN A 492 5.91 18.97 -14.16
C ASN A 492 6.91 20.15 -14.10
N ALA A 493 7.88 20.21 -15.02
CA ALA A 493 8.97 21.18 -14.98
C ALA A 493 8.41 22.59 -14.92
N TYR A 494 8.80 23.34 -13.89
CA TYR A 494 8.46 24.75 -13.71
C TYR A 494 8.75 25.50 -15.00
N LYS A 495 7.71 25.82 -15.79
CA LYS A 495 7.84 26.86 -16.81
C LYS A 495 7.94 28.17 -16.04
N LEU A 496 9.16 28.69 -15.89
CA LEU A 496 9.38 30.08 -15.52
C LEU A 496 8.55 30.94 -16.48
N THR A 497 7.39 31.41 -16.02
CA THR A 497 6.55 32.31 -16.80
C THR A 497 7.18 33.70 -16.79
N ASN A 498 6.95 34.49 -17.85
CA ASN A 498 7.55 35.82 -18.03
C ASN A 498 7.37 36.77 -16.82
N LYS A 499 6.33 36.60 -15.99
CA LYS A 499 6.16 37.37 -14.74
C LYS A 499 7.27 37.13 -13.71
N ASN A 500 7.79 35.90 -13.61
CA ASN A 500 8.89 35.57 -12.72
C ASN A 500 10.24 36.05 -13.28
N MET A 501 10.38 36.12 -14.62
CA MET A 501 11.55 36.73 -15.25
C MET A 501 11.60 38.26 -15.08
N VAL A 502 10.47 38.96 -15.02
CA VAL A 502 10.47 40.41 -14.76
C VAL A 502 10.91 40.71 -13.33
N THR A 503 10.55 39.86 -12.36
CA THR A 503 10.95 40.00 -10.96
C THR A 503 12.44 39.65 -10.77
N ILE A 504 12.93 38.61 -11.44
CA ILE A 504 14.36 38.26 -11.46
C ILE A 504 15.17 39.33 -12.23
N GLY A 505 14.65 39.87 -13.33
CA GLY A 505 15.27 40.92 -14.15
C GLY A 505 15.37 42.28 -13.44
N SER A 506 14.40 42.61 -12.57
CA SER A 506 14.46 43.81 -11.74
C SER A 506 15.39 43.65 -10.53
N LEU A 507 15.58 42.42 -10.02
CA LEU A 507 16.65 42.11 -9.05
C LEU A 507 18.05 42.12 -9.68
N ILE A 508 18.20 41.74 -10.95
CA ILE A 508 19.47 41.86 -11.70
C ILE A 508 19.90 43.33 -11.78
N MET A 509 18.98 44.28 -12.02
CA MET A 509 19.31 45.72 -11.99
C MET A 509 19.57 46.28 -10.58
N PHE A 510 18.98 45.69 -9.54
CA PHE A 510 19.20 46.12 -8.15
C PHE A 510 20.55 45.62 -7.58
N CYS A 511 21.06 44.49 -8.09
CA CYS A 511 22.37 43.97 -7.70
C CYS A 511 23.55 44.68 -8.40
N GLU A 512 23.35 45.29 -9.58
CA GLU A 512 24.43 46.06 -10.23
C GLU A 512 24.73 47.41 -9.55
N THR A 513 23.80 47.97 -8.77
CA THR A 513 23.97 49.30 -8.13
C THR A 513 24.54 49.28 -6.72
N ARG A 514 24.85 48.12 -6.14
CA ARG A 514 25.46 47.99 -4.79
C ARG A 514 26.70 47.09 -4.71
N LEU A 515 27.39 46.82 -5.82
CA LEU A 515 28.61 46.00 -5.86
C LEU A 515 29.93 46.81 -5.90
N LEU A 516 29.93 48.05 -5.39
CA LEU A 516 31.13 48.90 -5.28
C LEU A 516 31.59 49.18 -3.84
N MET A 517 30.98 48.57 -2.83
CA MET A 517 31.48 48.63 -1.45
C MET A 517 31.45 47.26 -0.81
N ILE A 518 32.48 46.97 -0.02
CA ILE A 518 32.74 45.73 0.72
C ILE A 518 33.53 44.69 -0.10
N ALA A 519 34.78 45.06 -0.40
CA ALA A 519 35.90 44.15 -0.16
C ALA A 519 36.48 44.47 1.22
N GLU A 520 37.08 43.47 1.87
CA GLU A 520 37.69 43.48 3.22
C GLU A 520 36.71 43.20 4.37
N VAL A 521 36.65 41.94 4.82
CA VAL A 521 37.25 41.43 6.08
C VAL A 521 37.06 39.90 6.10
N TYR A 522 38.17 39.17 6.25
CA TYR A 522 38.20 37.74 6.59
C TYR A 522 38.39 37.60 8.11
N SER A 523 37.66 36.68 8.76
CA SER A 523 38.23 35.63 9.63
C SER A 523 37.12 34.78 10.27
N GLU A 524 37.23 33.47 10.05
CA GLU A 524 36.97 32.32 10.94
C GLU A 524 35.78 32.27 11.92
N GLU A 525 35.23 31.05 12.02
CA GLU A 525 34.25 30.50 12.97
C GLU A 525 32.75 30.74 12.71
N SER A 526 32.16 29.80 11.96
CA SER A 526 30.80 29.31 12.26
C SER A 526 30.62 27.90 11.67
N GLU A 527 30.22 26.95 12.52
CA GLU A 527 29.90 25.56 12.17
C GLU A 527 28.82 25.46 11.07
N PRO A 528 28.84 24.41 10.23
CA PRO A 528 27.73 24.16 9.32
C PRO A 528 26.51 23.65 10.11
N PHE A 529 25.39 24.33 9.95
CA PHE A 529 24.06 23.89 10.38
C PHE A 529 23.79 22.43 9.97
N PRO A 530 23.38 21.53 10.88
CA PRO A 530 22.94 20.19 10.52
C PRO A 530 21.47 20.25 10.09
N GLY A 531 21.22 20.09 8.80
CA GLY A 531 19.85 20.07 8.29
C GLY A 531 19.75 20.33 6.80
N LEU A 532 20.67 19.77 6.00
CA LEU A 532 20.54 19.84 4.56
C LEU A 532 19.78 18.60 4.09
N PHE A 533 18.56 18.83 3.61
CA PHE A 533 17.78 17.87 2.84
C PHE A 533 18.66 17.27 1.74
N ILE A 534 18.99 15.98 1.86
CA ILE A 534 19.74 15.24 0.85
C ILE A 534 18.77 14.99 -0.31
N PHE A 535 18.74 15.90 -1.28
CA PHE A 535 18.12 15.62 -2.57
C PHE A 535 18.92 14.49 -3.24
N MET A 536 18.21 13.46 -3.66
CA MET A 536 18.76 12.34 -4.42
C MET A 536 19.17 12.83 -5.80
N ASP A 537 20.44 12.71 -6.12
CA ASP A 537 20.96 12.82 -7.49
C ASP A 537 21.50 11.41 -7.83
N PRO A 538 20.66 10.54 -8.44
CA PRO A 538 20.98 9.14 -8.65
C PRO A 538 22.31 8.92 -9.38
N ASP A 539 22.60 9.78 -10.36
CA ASP A 539 23.82 9.65 -11.16
C ASP A 539 25.05 10.01 -10.32
N LYS A 540 24.95 11.05 -9.49
CA LYS A 540 26.03 11.46 -8.59
C LYS A 540 26.32 10.41 -7.50
N ASP A 541 25.29 9.83 -6.89
CA ASP A 541 25.46 8.81 -5.84
C ASP A 541 26.06 7.51 -6.41
N ILE A 542 25.64 7.12 -7.62
CA ILE A 542 26.22 5.96 -8.33
C ILE A 542 27.68 6.24 -8.71
N GLU A 543 28.00 7.44 -9.17
CA GLU A 543 29.36 7.87 -9.49
C GLU A 543 30.25 7.87 -8.24
N GLU A 544 29.76 8.40 -7.11
CA GLU A 544 30.46 8.40 -5.83
C GLU A 544 30.78 6.98 -5.34
N ILE A 545 29.79 6.07 -5.32
CA ILE A 545 30.00 4.67 -4.95
C ILE A 545 31.01 3.99 -5.89
N THR A 546 30.93 4.28 -7.19
CA THR A 546 31.86 3.76 -8.20
C THR A 546 33.29 4.23 -7.95
N MET A 547 33.48 5.51 -7.65
CA MET A 547 34.79 6.08 -7.31
C MET A 547 35.37 5.44 -6.04
N ILE A 548 34.56 5.32 -4.98
CA ILE A 548 34.99 4.70 -3.72
C ILE A 548 35.41 3.24 -3.94
N MET A 549 34.68 2.49 -4.77
CA MET A 549 35.05 1.12 -5.12
C MET A 549 36.38 1.03 -5.88
N ASN A 550 36.63 1.96 -6.81
CA ASN A 550 37.90 2.01 -7.54
C ASN A 550 39.07 2.33 -6.61
N ASP A 551 38.88 3.27 -5.68
CA ASP A 551 39.90 3.63 -4.67
C ASP A 551 40.19 2.47 -3.72
N GLN A 552 39.15 1.73 -3.29
CA GLN A 552 39.30 0.53 -2.49
C GLN A 552 40.16 -0.53 -3.22
N VAL A 553 39.87 -0.81 -4.49
CA VAL A 553 40.66 -1.76 -5.30
C VAL A 553 42.11 -1.27 -5.48
N ALA A 554 42.30 0.04 -5.64
CA ALA A 554 43.64 0.63 -5.72
C ALA A 554 44.42 0.45 -4.41
N ALA A 555 43.79 0.65 -3.25
CA ALA A 555 44.39 0.43 -1.94
C ALA A 555 44.84 -1.02 -1.75
N TRP A 556 43.98 -1.99 -2.10
CA TRP A 556 44.34 -3.42 -2.11
C TRP A 556 45.61 -3.67 -2.94
N ASN A 557 45.64 -3.18 -4.17
CA ASN A 557 46.73 -3.42 -5.10
C ASN A 557 48.03 -2.71 -4.70
N ARG A 558 47.96 -1.66 -3.88
CA ARG A 558 49.14 -1.05 -3.24
C ARG A 558 49.68 -1.88 -2.07
N GLY A 559 48.84 -2.72 -1.47
CA GLY A 559 49.15 -3.50 -0.28
C GLY A 559 48.69 -2.84 1.03
N ASP A 560 47.75 -1.90 0.95
CA ASP A 560 47.26 -1.11 2.08
C ASP A 560 45.89 -1.63 2.54
N ILE A 561 45.91 -2.52 3.53
CA ILE A 561 44.68 -3.11 4.10
C ILE A 561 43.92 -2.08 4.93
N ASP A 562 44.62 -1.16 5.59
CA ASP A 562 43.97 -0.15 6.44
C ASP A 562 43.16 0.84 5.58
N GLU A 563 43.72 1.27 4.45
CA GLU A 563 43.02 2.10 3.48
C GLU A 563 41.90 1.32 2.75
N PHE A 564 42.13 0.06 2.39
CA PHE A 564 41.09 -0.83 1.83
C PHE A 564 39.86 -0.95 2.75
N MET A 565 40.09 -0.94 4.06
CA MET A 565 39.03 -1.09 5.05
C MET A 565 38.26 0.21 5.37
N ASN A 566 38.68 1.37 4.84
CA ASN A 566 38.05 2.66 5.16
C ASN A 566 36.62 2.82 4.64
N VAL A 567 36.27 2.12 3.56
CA VAL A 567 34.92 2.14 2.98
C VAL A 567 33.91 1.31 3.78
N TYR A 568 34.36 0.38 4.61
CA TYR A 568 33.46 -0.38 5.46
C TYR A 568 33.02 0.46 6.66
N TRP A 569 31.76 0.31 7.04
CA TRP A 569 31.21 0.98 8.21
C TRP A 569 31.94 0.53 9.48
N LYS A 570 32.57 1.47 10.19
CA LYS A 570 33.30 1.24 11.44
C LYS A 570 32.32 1.02 12.60
N SER A 571 31.73 -0.17 12.65
CA SER A 571 30.70 -0.55 13.60
C SER A 571 30.78 -2.04 13.92
N ASP A 572 30.34 -2.41 15.12
CA ASP A 572 30.16 -3.80 15.55
C ASP A 572 29.03 -4.50 14.77
N SER A 573 28.16 -3.73 14.12
CA SER A 573 27.06 -4.24 13.29
C SER A 573 27.42 -4.47 11.82
N LEU A 574 28.65 -4.15 11.39
CA LEU A 574 29.11 -4.51 10.03
C LEU A 574 29.00 -6.02 9.84
N ALA A 575 28.31 -6.48 8.80
CA ALA A 575 28.15 -7.91 8.52
C ALA A 575 29.02 -8.35 7.33
N PHE A 576 29.82 -9.41 7.51
CA PHE A 576 30.59 -10.06 6.46
C PHE A 576 30.14 -11.52 6.32
N ILE A 577 29.63 -11.88 5.16
CA ILE A 577 28.96 -13.16 4.89
C ILE A 577 29.79 -13.92 3.87
N ASN A 578 30.14 -15.17 4.20
CA ASN A 578 30.79 -16.09 3.27
C ASN A 578 30.29 -17.51 3.52
N LYS A 579 30.84 -18.49 2.77
CA LYS A 579 30.46 -19.91 2.89
C LYS A 579 30.59 -20.53 4.29
N ASN A 580 31.36 -19.91 5.20
CA ASN A 580 31.55 -20.39 6.56
C ASN A 580 30.62 -19.69 7.58
N GLY A 581 29.69 -18.84 7.13
CA GLY A 581 28.73 -18.12 7.95
C GLY A 581 28.94 -16.61 7.99
N ILE A 582 28.25 -15.96 8.94
CA ILE A 582 28.23 -14.50 9.11
C ILE A 582 29.21 -14.11 10.22
N LYS A 583 30.06 -13.12 9.95
CA LYS A 583 30.91 -12.46 10.94
C LYS A 583 30.47 -11.01 11.13
N TYR A 584 30.55 -10.53 12.36
CA TYR A 584 30.19 -9.16 12.71
C TYR A 584 31.39 -8.36 13.23
N GLY A 585 31.37 -7.06 12.93
CA GLY A 585 32.26 -6.06 13.49
C GLY A 585 33.44 -5.67 12.61
N TRP A 586 33.60 -4.37 12.37
CA TRP A 586 34.67 -3.83 11.52
C TRP A 586 36.07 -4.22 11.99
N LYS A 587 36.32 -4.16 13.30
CA LYS A 587 37.63 -4.51 13.86
C LYS A 587 37.95 -6.00 13.66
N THR A 588 36.96 -6.86 13.88
CA THR A 588 37.06 -8.30 13.62
C THR A 588 37.43 -8.58 12.16
N VAL A 589 36.76 -7.91 11.22
CA VAL A 589 37.01 -8.09 9.78
C VAL A 589 38.39 -7.56 9.38
N LEU A 590 38.81 -6.40 9.90
CA LEU A 590 40.15 -5.85 9.65
C LEU A 590 41.25 -6.81 10.12
N ASP A 591 41.13 -7.34 11.34
CA ASP A 591 42.12 -8.24 11.92
C ASP A 591 42.19 -9.55 11.13
N ASP A 592 41.05 -10.07 10.66
CA ASP A 592 40.97 -11.22 9.74
C ASP A 592 41.71 -10.95 8.42
N TYR A 593 41.52 -9.77 7.80
CA TYR A 593 42.24 -9.40 6.57
C TYR A 593 43.74 -9.34 6.81
N LYS A 594 44.19 -8.70 7.88
CA LYS A 594 45.62 -8.61 8.23
C LYS A 594 46.24 -9.97 8.53
N GLN A 595 45.50 -10.86 9.18
CA GLN A 595 45.95 -12.23 9.45
C GLN A 595 46.04 -13.07 8.15
N ARG A 596 45.04 -12.96 7.27
CA ARG A 596 44.95 -13.76 6.04
C ARG A 596 45.91 -13.26 4.96
N TYR A 597 46.22 -11.96 4.96
CA TYR A 597 47.03 -11.30 3.94
C TYR A 597 48.18 -10.51 4.59
N PRO A 598 49.18 -11.20 5.16
CA PRO A 598 50.23 -10.55 5.95
C PRO A 598 51.25 -9.76 5.11
N ASN A 599 51.27 -9.93 3.78
CA ASN A 599 52.14 -9.21 2.88
C ASN A 599 51.53 -9.10 1.47
N LYS A 600 52.10 -8.20 0.65
CA LYS A 600 51.62 -7.89 -0.70
C LYS A 600 51.63 -9.08 -1.66
N ASP A 601 52.57 -10.01 -1.51
CA ASP A 601 52.63 -11.22 -2.35
C ASP A 601 51.42 -12.14 -2.09
N MET A 602 50.99 -12.26 -0.82
CA MET A 602 49.78 -13.02 -0.44
C MET A 602 48.48 -12.32 -0.86
N MET A 603 48.47 -10.99 -0.89
CA MET A 603 47.32 -10.20 -1.36
C MET A 603 47.04 -10.42 -2.85
N GLY A 604 48.08 -10.63 -3.67
CA GLY A 604 47.93 -10.70 -5.12
C GLY A 604 47.42 -9.39 -5.74
N LYS A 605 47.05 -9.43 -7.02
CA LYS A 605 46.44 -8.29 -7.73
C LYS A 605 44.94 -8.50 -7.87
N LEU A 606 44.16 -7.66 -7.21
CA LEU A 606 42.71 -7.63 -7.30
C LEU A 606 42.27 -6.90 -8.57
N ILE A 607 41.42 -7.56 -9.34
CA ILE A 607 40.68 -7.00 -10.45
C ILE A 607 39.21 -7.10 -10.04
N SER A 608 38.51 -5.98 -9.96
CA SER A 608 37.09 -5.94 -9.62
C SER A 608 36.29 -5.35 -10.77
N GLY A 609 35.06 -5.83 -10.95
CA GLY A 609 34.11 -5.30 -11.92
C GLY A 609 32.75 -5.12 -11.28
N ILE A 610 32.21 -3.90 -11.35
CA ILE A 610 30.85 -3.59 -10.95
C ILE A 610 29.91 -4.08 -12.05
N LEU A 611 28.95 -4.95 -11.69
CA LEU A 611 27.95 -5.48 -12.63
C LEU A 611 26.64 -4.69 -12.55
N LYS A 612 26.25 -4.27 -11.35
CA LYS A 612 25.02 -3.52 -11.10
C LYS A 612 25.16 -2.67 -9.84
N ILE A 613 24.67 -1.44 -9.88
CA ILE A 613 24.37 -0.61 -8.71
C ILE A 613 22.88 -0.25 -8.78
N GLU A 614 22.16 -0.45 -7.69
CA GLU A 614 20.74 -0.11 -7.55
C GLU A 614 20.56 0.73 -6.30
N LEU A 615 20.22 2.01 -6.46
CA LEU A 615 19.85 2.85 -5.33
C LEU A 615 18.47 2.42 -4.83
N GLN A 616 18.40 1.99 -3.58
CA GLN A 616 17.16 1.57 -2.92
C GLN A 616 16.45 2.75 -2.24
N SER A 617 17.20 3.80 -1.89
CA SER A 617 16.72 5.07 -1.32
C SER A 617 17.83 6.13 -1.39
N PRO A 618 17.61 7.40 -0.98
CA PRO A 618 18.67 8.42 -0.89
C PRO A 618 19.82 8.06 0.07
N VAL A 619 19.65 7.02 0.89
CA VAL A 619 20.62 6.60 1.93
C VAL A 619 20.96 5.11 1.87
N SER A 620 20.52 4.37 0.85
CA SER A 620 20.79 2.93 0.71
C SER A 620 21.00 2.53 -0.75
N ALA A 621 22.00 1.70 -1.01
CA ALA A 621 22.26 1.14 -2.33
C ALA A 621 22.64 -0.35 -2.25
N PHE A 622 22.24 -1.11 -3.27
CA PHE A 622 22.63 -2.50 -3.45
C PHE A 622 23.57 -2.62 -4.64
N LEU A 623 24.73 -3.23 -4.44
CA LEU A 623 25.74 -3.41 -5.48
C LEU A 623 26.00 -4.89 -5.71
N VAL A 624 26.06 -5.31 -6.98
CA VAL A 624 26.54 -6.63 -7.40
C VAL A 624 27.82 -6.45 -8.20
N GLY A 625 28.86 -7.19 -7.84
CA GLY A 625 30.15 -7.15 -8.51
C GLY A 625 30.77 -8.54 -8.70
N LYS A 626 31.86 -8.57 -9.44
CA LYS A 626 32.75 -9.72 -9.60
C LYS A 626 34.17 -9.35 -9.22
N TRP A 627 34.91 -10.30 -8.68
CA TRP A 627 36.29 -10.11 -8.29
C TRP A 627 37.17 -11.25 -8.81
N ASP A 628 38.38 -10.92 -9.22
CA ASP A 628 39.43 -11.84 -9.64
C ASP A 628 40.73 -11.45 -8.92
N LEU A 629 41.40 -12.42 -8.29
CA LEU A 629 42.65 -12.23 -7.57
C LEU A 629 43.78 -12.97 -8.27
N LYS A 630 44.66 -12.23 -8.93
CA LYS A 630 45.80 -12.76 -9.68
C LYS A 630 47.02 -12.97 -8.78
N ARG A 631 47.57 -14.19 -8.74
CA ARG A 631 48.70 -14.55 -7.86
C ARG A 631 49.88 -15.15 -8.63
N LYS A 632 51.10 -15.01 -8.09
CA LYS A 632 52.35 -15.45 -8.76
C LYS A 632 52.44 -16.96 -9.03
N GLU A 633 51.78 -17.78 -8.22
CA GLU A 633 51.89 -19.25 -8.28
C GLU A 633 50.80 -19.95 -9.13
N ASN A 634 50.12 -19.23 -10.05
CA ASN A 634 49.02 -19.76 -10.87
C ASN A 634 47.83 -20.35 -10.07
N ASN A 635 47.57 -19.81 -8.87
CA ASN A 635 46.39 -20.12 -8.05
C ASN A 635 45.44 -18.91 -8.03
N ASP A 636 45.01 -18.48 -9.21
CA ASP A 636 44.03 -17.42 -9.35
C ASP A 636 42.68 -17.87 -8.79
N VAL A 637 42.03 -17.00 -8.04
CA VAL A 637 40.69 -17.22 -7.50
C VAL A 637 39.79 -16.05 -7.86
N GLY A 638 38.51 -16.31 -8.09
CA GLY A 638 37.54 -15.28 -8.39
C GLY A 638 36.14 -15.72 -7.99
N GLY A 639 35.23 -14.77 -7.95
CA GLY A 639 33.86 -14.98 -7.49
C GLY A 639 32.98 -13.75 -7.71
N TYR A 640 31.80 -13.81 -7.11
CA TYR A 640 30.84 -12.70 -7.11
C TYR A 640 30.65 -12.19 -5.70
N PHE A 641 30.34 -10.90 -5.60
CA PHE A 641 30.04 -10.28 -4.33
C PHE A 641 28.81 -9.38 -4.44
N THR A 642 28.13 -9.23 -3.32
CA THR A 642 26.98 -8.34 -3.15
C THR A 642 27.21 -7.46 -1.93
N LEU A 643 27.06 -6.15 -2.10
CA LEU A 643 27.26 -5.16 -1.03
C LEU A 643 25.97 -4.41 -0.76
N LEU A 644 25.64 -4.25 0.52
CA LEU A 644 24.65 -3.28 0.98
C LEU A 644 25.38 -2.03 1.46
N TRP A 645 25.16 -0.92 0.77
CA TRP A 645 25.69 0.39 1.08
C TRP A 645 24.66 1.22 1.84
N LYS A 646 25.11 1.97 2.83
CA LYS A 646 24.31 3.01 3.48
C LYS A 646 25.06 4.34 3.52
N LYS A 647 24.31 5.43 3.41
CA LYS A 647 24.84 6.78 3.59
C LYS A 647 24.77 7.15 5.07
N ILE A 648 25.92 7.15 5.74
CA ILE A 648 26.06 7.40 7.18
C ILE A 648 26.91 8.67 7.34
N ASP A 649 26.39 9.67 8.06
CA ASP A 649 27.02 10.99 8.20
C ASP A 649 27.41 11.63 6.85
N GLY A 650 26.54 11.45 5.85
CA GLY A 650 26.73 11.96 4.49
C GLY A 650 27.71 11.16 3.62
N LYS A 651 28.30 10.07 4.12
CA LYS A 651 29.28 9.25 3.39
C LYS A 651 28.73 7.86 3.06
N TRP A 652 28.97 7.39 1.85
CA TRP A 652 28.62 6.02 1.45
C TRP A 652 29.59 5.01 2.07
N LEU A 653 29.04 4.09 2.88
CA LEU A 653 29.80 3.03 3.55
C LEU A 653 29.16 1.66 3.31
N ILE A 654 29.99 0.63 3.19
CA ILE A 654 29.53 -0.77 3.11
C ILE A 654 29.11 -1.22 4.51
N THR A 655 27.87 -1.67 4.64
CA THR A 655 27.29 -2.18 5.90
C THR A 655 27.10 -3.68 5.92
N THR A 656 26.95 -4.29 4.74
CA THR A 656 26.95 -5.74 4.55
C THR A 656 27.77 -6.09 3.33
N ASP A 657 28.70 -7.03 3.49
CA ASP A 657 29.43 -7.66 2.39
C ASP A 657 29.10 -9.14 2.37
N HIS A 658 28.64 -9.63 1.23
CA HIS A 658 28.53 -11.05 0.97
C HIS A 658 29.40 -11.39 -0.25
N THR A 659 30.43 -12.20 -0.02
CA THR A 659 31.38 -12.60 -1.04
C THR A 659 31.39 -14.13 -1.14
N SER A 660 31.12 -14.63 -2.36
CA SER A 660 31.09 -16.07 -2.68
C SER A 660 32.44 -16.64 -3.08
#